data_AF-A0A9D9K3S5-F1
#
_entry.id   AF-A0A9D9K3S5-F1
#
_cell.length_a   1.000
_cell.length_b   1.000
_cell.length_c   1.000
_cell.angle_alpha   90.00
_cell.angle_beta   90.00
_cell.angle_gamma   90.00
#
_symmetry.space_group_name_H-M   'P 1'
#
loop_
_entity.id
_entity.type
_entity.pdbx_description
1 polymer ?
#
loop_
_entity_poly.entity_id
_entity_poly.type
_entity_poly.pdbx_seq_one_letter_code
_entity_poly.pdbx_strand_id
1 'polypeptide(L)'
;MEAATRSPLEREAFSAMQARLVALLLRYDEAGFRRRVSARRDYAAERDEHLLKPYRVLGALFALRDDLFDDIVPRIVRRLSFTAPHRLVVEEPPARGRVHWERTLDAAWDERPGEPPLLLYARQRWRDFATPENLLTVATLLEYRAAAQDLLWEEARVSRSAALRHPLRELVERCERELAFPQFAGIRARAQRIVEGDEGGVAELERRVREWLIPGSNSAYQDLLTWRARLASLRLLRRDELARDETLGADPARDNYLYQVWIFYELADLLAAPDIARLDSLDPTPGQMMLRFRWGEGNDVRRYELRHDQSVPCAPDGWEAEPRQRSAVPGVRPDFYLWRIDPPSERVEHNGALIWREPGMVWDAKYYRERESPNAPSSPVKRMIADLTLLGEVWGVLLFAFLMDGGEASGYRLRPVDWNQRVTPDQEIVVQPLRPALDPRPVRATLTALIDTAHARLRTPRTPRCYGVFLDTSSLVERGALTGYDGAVLAADDLLVCPKPHIGAWRIDLVSRAAHCCRDARFCHIIGQPAAVPPVRPPRTAVELLAEMERLFLTGDVDDLSEETVVQVSERIESLTRRFAQFTGALNHLGRYEAQLGDMGLDRTLHLLAPSERESLALAIYLRDQLDEVQAGDYSAPVIHIARVFERELQRRLMAIPGIPPDAFPHGKPTLGSLGGVRRKHPLAWQVIEAHLRRIWNGVVDDADPNVVVTVDQFIDEIEHLSRARNQAAHTTPIPRERFRAIVRMVCSAGQLRIGALNVLLLAWRVEG
;
A
#
# COMPACT_ATOMS: atom_id res chain seq x y z
N MET A 1 -8.12 -9.32 44.49
CA MET A 1 -6.92 -8.95 43.72
C MET A 1 -5.79 -8.76 44.70
N GLU A 2 -5.12 -9.84 45.07
CA GLU A 2 -3.89 -9.73 45.87
C GLU A 2 -2.85 -9.01 45.01
N ALA A 3 -2.28 -7.95 45.61
CA ALA A 3 -1.22 -7.15 45.03
C ALA A 3 0.02 -8.02 44.84
N ALA A 4 0.13 -8.68 43.67
CA ALA A 4 1.33 -9.36 43.25
C ALA A 4 2.47 -8.34 43.26
N THR A 5 3.45 -8.59 44.11
CA THR A 5 4.63 -7.77 44.30
C THR A 5 5.37 -7.66 42.97
N ARG A 6 5.52 -6.42 42.52
CA ARG A 6 5.91 -5.99 41.17
C ARG A 6 7.40 -6.27 40.89
N SER A 7 7.75 -6.59 39.64
CA SER A 7 9.15 -6.92 39.30
C SER A 7 9.98 -5.66 38.99
N PRO A 8 11.25 -5.56 39.41
CA PRO A 8 12.17 -4.49 39.01
C PRO A 8 12.27 -4.28 37.48
N LEU A 9 12.10 -5.37 36.72
CA LEU A 9 12.13 -5.42 35.26
C LEU A 9 11.03 -4.56 34.61
N GLU A 10 9.82 -4.57 35.16
CA GLU A 10 8.69 -3.80 34.62
C GLU A 10 8.93 -2.28 34.75
N ARG A 11 9.54 -1.85 35.87
CA ARG A 11 9.92 -0.45 36.10
C ARG A 11 11.02 -0.01 35.15
N GLU A 12 12.05 -0.83 34.97
CA GLU A 12 13.15 -0.54 34.05
C GLU A 12 12.66 -0.40 32.60
N ALA A 13 11.81 -1.32 32.15
CA ALA A 13 11.22 -1.26 30.80
C ALA A 13 10.35 0.00 30.61
N PHE A 14 9.56 0.38 31.62
CA PHE A 14 8.77 1.62 31.55
C PHE A 14 9.66 2.86 31.42
N SER A 15 10.72 2.95 32.25
CA SER A 15 11.71 4.03 32.18
C SER A 15 12.41 4.05 30.81
N ALA A 16 12.79 2.89 30.29
CA ALA A 16 13.40 2.75 28.97
C ALA A 16 12.48 3.24 27.84
N MET A 17 11.19 2.87 27.88
CA MET A 17 10.17 3.32 26.93
C MET A 17 10.05 4.85 26.91
N GLN A 18 9.97 5.47 28.08
CA GLN A 18 9.86 6.93 28.23
C GLN A 18 11.10 7.65 27.68
N ALA A 19 12.30 7.18 28.04
CA ALA A 19 13.55 7.71 27.56
C ALA A 19 13.64 7.64 26.02
N ARG A 20 13.36 6.46 25.45
CA ARG A 20 13.35 6.26 24.00
C ARG A 20 12.30 7.13 23.32
N LEU A 21 11.08 7.21 23.87
CA LEU A 21 10.01 8.01 23.29
C LEU A 21 10.37 9.50 23.21
N VAL A 22 11.07 10.07 24.19
CA VAL A 22 11.55 11.46 24.08
C VAL A 22 12.50 11.65 22.91
N ALA A 23 13.49 10.76 22.77
CA ALA A 23 14.43 10.81 21.66
C ALA A 23 13.73 10.68 20.30
N LEU A 24 12.74 9.79 20.22
CA LEU A 24 11.95 9.56 19.02
C LEU A 24 11.05 10.75 18.67
N LEU A 25 10.35 11.34 19.65
CA LEU A 25 9.51 12.51 19.43
C LEU A 25 10.33 13.73 19.00
N LEU A 26 11.49 13.99 19.63
CA LEU A 26 12.36 15.08 19.20
C LEU A 26 12.86 14.90 17.75
N ARG A 27 12.99 13.65 17.28
CA ARG A 27 13.39 13.33 15.91
C ARG A 27 12.25 13.46 14.90
N TYR A 28 11.04 13.04 15.27
CA TYR A 28 9.95 12.78 14.32
C TYR A 28 8.68 13.63 14.53
N ASP A 29 8.51 14.22 15.71
CA ASP A 29 7.34 15.03 16.09
C ASP A 29 7.67 16.02 17.21
N GLU A 30 8.50 17.04 16.91
CA GLU A 30 8.88 18.06 17.88
C GLU A 30 7.65 18.84 18.42
N ALA A 31 6.62 19.01 17.60
CA ALA A 31 5.36 19.62 18.02
C ALA A 31 4.63 18.75 19.05
N GLY A 32 4.57 17.44 18.85
CA GLY A 32 4.01 16.50 19.82
C GLY A 32 4.85 16.33 21.07
N PHE A 33 6.18 16.43 20.97
CA PHE A 33 7.05 16.58 22.14
C PHE A 33 6.62 17.77 22.99
N ARG A 34 6.49 18.96 22.39
CA ARG A 34 6.04 20.19 23.09
C ARG A 34 4.66 20.07 23.71
N ARG A 35 3.70 19.41 23.06
CA ARG A 35 2.35 19.18 23.62
C ARG A 35 2.35 18.25 24.83
N ARG A 36 3.20 17.22 24.84
CA ARG A 36 3.20 16.16 25.87
C ARG A 36 4.10 16.50 27.07
N VAL A 37 5.03 17.44 26.90
CA VAL A 37 5.92 17.93 27.94
C VAL A 37 5.28 19.14 28.65
N SER A 38 4.97 18.98 29.94
CA SER A 38 4.53 20.09 30.80
C SER A 38 5.48 20.27 31.99
N ALA A 39 5.80 21.52 32.31
CA ALA A 39 6.55 21.88 33.50
C ALA A 39 5.63 21.77 34.72
N ARG A 40 5.61 20.63 35.42
CA ARG A 40 4.90 20.51 36.70
C ARG A 40 5.88 20.76 37.85
N ARG A 41 5.45 21.58 38.80
CA ARG A 41 6.27 22.09 39.93
C ARG A 41 6.32 21.15 41.14
N ASP A 42 5.44 20.16 41.22
CA ASP A 42 5.21 19.35 42.43
C ASP A 42 5.86 17.95 42.36
N TYR A 43 7.13 17.88 41.94
CA TYR A 43 7.87 16.61 41.88
C TYR A 43 9.00 16.58 42.90
N ALA A 44 9.15 15.43 43.57
CA ALA A 44 10.08 15.27 44.67
C ALA A 44 11.53 14.99 44.28
N ALA A 45 12.40 15.15 45.29
CA ALA A 45 13.84 14.95 45.20
C ALA A 45 14.22 13.49 44.89
N GLU A 46 15.28 13.35 44.11
CA GLU A 46 15.66 12.17 43.34
C GLU A 46 16.03 10.91 44.15
N ARG A 47 15.73 9.73 43.57
CA ARG A 47 16.64 8.58 43.62
C ARG A 47 17.46 8.58 42.33
N ASP A 48 18.78 8.44 42.46
CA ASP A 48 19.80 8.44 41.39
C ASP A 48 19.55 7.32 40.34
N GLU A 49 18.61 7.52 39.41
CA GLU A 49 18.52 6.69 38.21
C GLU A 49 19.37 7.30 37.09
N HIS A 50 20.67 7.01 37.12
CA HIS A 50 21.67 7.51 36.15
C HIS A 50 21.27 7.32 34.68
N LEU A 51 20.42 6.32 34.37
CA LEU A 51 19.99 6.00 33.00
C LEU A 51 19.04 7.04 32.36
N LEU A 52 18.22 7.74 33.16
CA LEU A 52 17.22 8.70 32.66
C LEU A 52 17.75 10.14 32.57
N LYS A 53 18.82 10.44 33.31
CA LYS A 53 19.42 11.77 33.39
C LYS A 53 19.71 12.39 32.01
N PRO A 54 20.28 11.67 31.02
CA PRO A 54 20.59 12.27 29.72
C PRO A 54 19.34 12.68 28.94
N TYR A 55 18.27 11.86 28.97
CA TYR A 55 17.02 12.14 28.26
C TYR A 55 16.21 13.27 28.90
N ARG A 56 16.32 13.42 30.24
CA ARG A 56 15.79 14.58 30.99
C ARG A 56 16.45 15.86 30.54
N VAL A 57 17.79 15.90 30.58
CA VAL A 57 18.57 17.07 30.17
C VAL A 57 18.25 17.39 28.71
N LEU A 58 18.28 16.40 27.83
CA LEU A 58 17.91 16.55 26.42
C LEU A 58 16.54 17.21 26.27
N GLY A 59 15.50 16.66 26.89
CA GLY A 59 14.18 17.26 26.79
C GLY A 59 14.16 18.70 27.32
N ALA A 60 14.85 18.97 28.43
CA ALA A 60 14.79 20.27 29.10
C ALA A 60 15.44 21.37 28.25
N LEU A 61 16.54 21.04 27.58
CA LEU A 61 17.15 21.92 26.58
C LEU A 61 16.13 22.22 25.46
N PHE A 62 15.57 21.21 24.81
CA PHE A 62 14.64 21.44 23.69
C PHE A 62 13.35 22.18 24.10
N ALA A 63 12.82 21.92 25.30
CA ALA A 63 11.61 22.57 25.78
C ALA A 63 11.80 24.07 26.08
N LEU A 64 13.02 24.49 26.43
CA LEU A 64 13.33 25.86 26.86
C LEU A 64 14.16 26.65 25.84
N ARG A 65 14.57 26.01 24.74
CA ARG A 65 15.39 26.59 23.66
C ARG A 65 14.78 27.88 23.09
N ASP A 66 13.54 27.79 22.63
CA ASP A 66 12.91 28.88 21.87
C ASP A 66 12.72 30.13 22.78
N ASP A 67 12.28 29.93 24.03
CA ASP A 67 12.19 31.00 25.04
C ASP A 67 13.55 31.73 25.22
N LEU A 68 14.66 30.99 25.30
CA LEU A 68 15.98 31.56 25.52
C LEU A 68 16.47 32.35 24.30
N PHE A 69 16.42 31.74 23.12
CA PHE A 69 17.11 32.28 21.94
C PHE A 69 16.24 33.12 21.01
N ASP A 70 14.91 32.96 21.02
CA ASP A 70 14.00 33.73 20.17
C ASP A 70 13.42 34.96 20.91
N ASP A 71 13.40 34.96 22.25
CA ASP A 71 12.86 36.06 23.06
C ASP A 71 13.90 36.69 24.02
N ILE A 72 14.41 35.93 25.00
CA ILE A 72 15.18 36.47 26.13
C ILE A 72 16.51 37.10 25.67
N VAL A 73 17.37 36.32 25.02
CA VAL A 73 18.71 36.79 24.59
C VAL A 73 18.63 37.96 23.61
N PRO A 74 17.79 37.93 22.55
CA PRO A 74 17.62 39.08 21.66
C PRO A 74 17.19 40.37 22.37
N ARG A 75 16.32 40.29 23.38
CA ARG A 75 15.90 41.45 24.18
C ARG A 75 17.02 41.99 25.09
N ILE A 76 17.87 41.11 25.62
CA ILE A 76 19.08 41.49 26.37
C ILE A 76 20.06 42.22 25.45
N VAL A 77 20.37 41.66 24.29
CA VAL A 77 21.30 42.23 23.31
C VAL A 77 20.85 43.63 22.85
N ARG A 78 19.55 43.85 22.66
CA ARG A 78 18.99 45.17 22.30
C ARG A 78 19.16 46.22 23.41
N ARG A 79 19.24 45.82 24.68
CA ARG A 79 19.26 46.71 25.85
C ARG A 79 20.17 46.15 26.95
N LEU A 80 21.47 46.13 26.66
CA LEU A 80 22.51 45.69 27.61
C LEU A 80 22.59 46.62 28.82
N SER A 81 22.76 46.03 29.99
CA SER A 81 23.19 46.78 31.18
C SER A 81 24.64 47.20 30.99
N PHE A 82 24.98 48.39 31.45
CA PHE A 82 26.38 48.81 31.55
C PHE A 82 26.54 49.66 32.80
N THR A 83 27.69 49.51 33.45
CA THR A 83 28.14 50.52 34.40
C THR A 83 29.04 51.50 33.65
N ALA A 84 29.11 52.72 34.15
CA ALA A 84 29.82 53.79 33.46
C ALA A 84 30.84 54.45 34.38
N PRO A 85 31.84 53.70 34.88
CA PRO A 85 32.85 54.22 35.79
C PRO A 85 33.70 55.30 35.11
N HIS A 86 34.17 56.24 35.93
CA HIS A 86 35.15 57.22 35.50
C HIS A 86 36.55 56.64 35.62
N ARG A 87 37.27 56.58 34.51
CA ARG A 87 38.69 56.21 34.49
C ARG A 87 39.51 57.42 34.08
N LEU A 88 40.63 57.63 34.76
CA LEU A 88 41.61 58.61 34.34
C LEU A 88 42.46 58.00 33.23
N VAL A 89 42.50 58.66 32.08
CA VAL A 89 43.25 58.26 30.89
C VAL A 89 44.18 59.41 30.52
N VAL A 90 45.37 59.09 30.05
CA VAL A 90 46.32 60.07 29.50
C VAL A 90 46.20 60.02 27.98
N GLU A 91 45.89 61.15 27.35
CA GLU A 91 45.70 61.23 25.90
C GLU A 91 46.22 62.55 25.33
N GLU A 92 46.57 62.58 24.04
CA GLU A 92 46.93 63.81 23.34
C GLU A 92 45.69 64.71 23.11
N PRO A 93 45.84 66.05 23.08
CA PRO A 93 44.76 66.96 22.72
C PRO A 93 44.21 66.69 21.31
N PRO A 94 42.88 66.78 21.09
CA PRO A 94 41.85 67.16 22.05
C PRO A 94 41.37 65.99 22.92
N ALA A 95 41.25 66.23 24.24
CA ALA A 95 40.74 65.23 25.17
C ALA A 95 39.26 64.89 24.92
N ARG A 96 38.92 63.61 25.01
CA ARG A 96 37.55 63.09 24.83
C ARG A 96 36.68 63.19 26.09
N GLY A 97 37.28 63.52 27.23
CA GLY A 97 36.63 63.59 28.54
C GLY A 97 36.91 64.87 29.31
N ARG A 98 36.53 64.92 30.59
CA ARG A 98 36.80 66.09 31.44
C ARG A 98 38.28 66.09 31.84
N VAL A 99 39.03 67.08 31.37
CA VAL A 99 40.44 67.26 31.73
C VAL A 99 40.59 67.51 33.22
N HIS A 100 41.53 66.81 33.86
CA HIS A 100 41.96 67.00 35.23
C HIS A 100 43.12 67.99 35.22
N TRP A 101 42.80 69.28 35.19
CA TRP A 101 43.80 70.35 35.01
C TRP A 101 44.90 70.32 36.04
N GLU A 102 44.59 70.11 37.33
CA GLU A 102 45.59 70.01 38.41
C GLU A 102 46.68 68.97 38.07
N ARG A 103 46.30 67.69 37.96
CA ARG A 103 47.21 66.59 37.58
C ARG A 103 47.90 66.76 36.22
N THR A 104 47.25 67.43 35.27
CA THR A 104 47.81 67.69 33.93
C THR A 104 48.88 68.76 33.99
N LEU A 105 48.63 69.84 34.74
CA LEU A 105 49.57 70.93 34.93
C LEU A 105 50.73 70.50 35.82
N ASP A 106 50.50 69.71 36.88
CA ASP A 106 51.58 69.18 37.72
C ASP A 106 52.54 68.33 36.88
N ALA A 107 52.02 67.37 36.10
CA ALA A 107 52.85 66.52 35.24
C ALA A 107 53.57 67.31 34.13
N ALA A 108 52.90 68.29 33.52
CA ALA A 108 53.52 69.14 32.50
C ALA A 108 54.54 70.11 33.09
N TRP A 109 54.33 70.59 34.31
CA TRP A 109 55.27 71.45 35.01
C TRP A 109 56.55 70.71 35.39
N ASP A 110 56.44 69.44 35.79
CA ASP A 110 57.58 68.58 36.10
C ASP A 110 58.41 68.23 34.85
N GLU A 111 57.77 68.03 33.69
CA GLU A 111 58.47 67.69 32.45
C GLU A 111 58.94 68.91 31.64
N ARG A 112 58.10 69.96 31.53
CA ARG A 112 58.30 71.15 30.68
C ARG A 112 57.66 72.41 31.30
N PRO A 113 58.34 73.04 32.28
CA PRO A 113 57.81 74.22 32.95
C PRO A 113 57.55 75.37 31.96
N GLY A 114 56.34 75.92 31.98
CA GLY A 114 55.95 77.09 31.18
C GLY A 114 55.49 76.80 29.74
N GLU A 115 55.53 75.54 29.28
CA GLU A 115 55.00 75.13 27.98
C GLU A 115 53.57 74.55 28.10
N PRO A 116 52.72 74.61 27.05
CA PRO A 116 51.41 73.98 27.07
C PRO A 116 51.52 72.43 27.14
N PRO A 117 50.63 71.75 27.89
CA PRO A 117 50.69 70.30 28.07
C PRO A 117 50.41 69.54 26.76
N LEU A 118 51.31 68.63 26.39
CA LEU A 118 51.16 67.75 25.22
C LEU A 118 50.29 66.52 25.49
N LEU A 119 50.12 66.15 26.76
CA LEU A 119 49.27 65.06 27.21
C LEU A 119 48.30 65.58 28.27
N LEU A 120 47.03 65.22 28.15
CA LEU A 120 45.97 65.62 29.05
C LEU A 120 45.52 64.42 29.90
N TYR A 121 45.47 64.59 31.21
CA TYR A 121 44.85 63.61 32.10
C TYR A 121 43.34 63.81 32.06
N ALA A 122 42.61 63.02 31.28
CA ALA A 122 41.17 63.14 31.12
C ALA A 122 40.42 62.07 31.93
N ARG A 123 39.38 62.49 32.67
CA ARG A 123 38.38 61.56 33.21
C ARG A 123 37.40 61.22 32.11
N GLN A 124 37.51 60.01 31.59
CA GLN A 124 36.60 59.48 30.59
C GLN A 124 35.59 58.53 31.23
N ARG A 125 34.37 58.55 30.72
CA ARG A 125 33.30 57.63 31.13
C ARG A 125 33.29 56.46 30.15
N TRP A 126 33.71 55.28 30.61
CA TRP A 126 33.75 54.07 29.79
C TRP A 126 32.53 53.21 30.08
N ARG A 127 31.91 52.63 29.05
CA ARG A 127 30.83 51.65 29.25
C ARG A 127 31.45 50.31 29.56
N ASP A 128 31.32 49.88 30.80
CA ASP A 128 31.70 48.53 31.23
C ASP A 128 30.46 47.64 31.22
N PHE A 129 30.48 46.65 30.33
CA PHE A 129 29.40 45.69 30.14
C PHE A 129 29.57 44.46 31.05
N ALA A 130 30.61 44.36 31.87
CA ALA A 130 30.79 43.27 32.84
C ALA A 130 29.90 43.43 34.09
N THR A 131 28.63 43.76 33.88
CA THR A 131 27.64 43.82 34.96
C THR A 131 27.20 42.40 35.35
N PRO A 132 26.71 42.19 36.58
CA PRO A 132 26.26 40.87 37.04
C PRO A 132 25.23 40.21 36.11
N GLU A 133 24.31 40.99 35.53
CA GLU A 133 23.23 40.51 34.66
C GLU A 133 23.75 40.02 33.30
N ASN A 134 24.71 40.74 32.71
CA ASN A 134 25.35 40.32 31.46
C ASN A 134 26.26 39.11 31.69
N LEU A 135 27.00 39.08 32.81
CA LEU A 135 27.79 37.92 33.20
C LEU A 135 26.90 36.67 33.41
N LEU A 136 25.72 36.83 34.00
CA LEU A 136 24.76 35.75 34.18
C LEU A 136 24.21 35.25 32.83
N THR A 137 23.95 36.16 31.89
CA THR A 137 23.54 35.81 30.53
C THR A 137 24.60 34.96 29.83
N VAL A 138 25.86 35.39 29.88
CA VAL A 138 26.99 34.67 29.27
C VAL A 138 27.24 33.33 29.97
N ALA A 139 27.20 33.29 31.31
CA ALA A 139 27.30 32.04 32.07
C ALA A 139 26.20 31.04 31.70
N THR A 140 24.96 31.53 31.50
CA THR A 140 23.84 30.69 31.05
C THR A 140 24.10 30.06 29.69
N LEU A 141 24.58 30.85 28.71
CA LEU A 141 24.91 30.34 27.38
C LEU A 141 26.06 29.31 27.42
N LEU A 142 27.03 29.49 28.32
CA LEU A 142 28.15 28.56 28.52
C LEU A 142 27.69 27.24 29.14
N GLU A 143 26.89 27.28 30.22
CA GLU A 143 26.32 26.09 30.85
C GLU A 143 25.40 25.33 29.88
N TYR A 144 24.59 26.05 29.11
CA TYR A 144 23.70 25.46 28.12
C TYR A 144 24.45 24.78 26.97
N ARG A 145 25.54 25.42 26.49
CA ARG A 145 26.45 24.84 25.49
C ARG A 145 27.13 23.59 26.04
N ALA A 146 27.64 23.64 27.27
CA ALA A 146 28.30 22.49 27.91
C ALA A 146 27.34 21.30 28.04
N ALA A 147 26.11 21.53 28.51
CA ALA A 147 25.09 20.49 28.61
C ALA A 147 24.76 19.84 27.25
N ALA A 148 24.67 20.62 26.18
CA ALA A 148 24.46 20.09 24.83
C ALA A 148 25.68 19.30 24.30
N GLN A 149 26.90 19.76 24.62
CA GLN A 149 28.15 19.07 24.25
C GLN A 149 28.32 17.75 25.00
N ASP A 150 28.00 17.71 26.29
CA ASP A 150 28.03 16.49 27.10
C ASP A 150 27.09 15.43 26.53
N LEU A 151 25.88 15.82 26.14
CA LEU A 151 24.93 14.92 25.47
C LEU A 151 25.47 14.39 24.12
N LEU A 152 26.12 15.23 23.32
CA LEU A 152 26.76 14.80 22.07
C LEU A 152 27.88 13.77 22.32
N TRP A 153 28.67 13.96 23.37
CA TRP A 153 29.74 13.05 23.76
C TRP A 153 29.20 11.72 24.30
N GLU A 154 28.17 11.75 25.13
CA GLU A 154 27.49 10.55 25.61
C GLU A 154 26.81 9.77 24.47
N GLU A 155 26.17 10.46 23.53
CA GLU A 155 25.52 9.85 22.38
C GLU A 155 26.55 9.11 21.49
N ALA A 156 27.71 9.72 21.26
CA ALA A 156 28.81 9.12 20.52
C ALA A 156 29.36 7.84 21.20
N ARG A 157 29.30 7.74 22.53
CA ARG A 157 29.74 6.56 23.29
C ARG A 157 28.73 5.42 23.32
N VAL A 158 27.43 5.73 23.33
CA VAL A 158 26.37 4.72 23.58
C VAL A 158 25.64 4.30 22.30
N SER A 159 26.08 4.74 21.10
CA SER A 159 25.34 4.55 19.84
C SER A 159 23.86 4.92 19.97
N ARG A 160 23.58 5.97 20.76
CA ARG A 160 22.25 6.55 20.86
C ARG A 160 21.96 7.30 19.54
N SER A 161 20.68 7.46 19.20
CA SER A 161 20.19 7.88 17.88
C SER A 161 21.00 9.00 17.20
N ALA A 162 21.74 8.66 16.13
CA ALA A 162 22.58 9.58 15.35
C ALA A 162 21.84 10.82 14.80
N ALA A 163 20.51 10.78 14.78
CA ALA A 163 19.66 11.87 14.32
C ALA A 163 19.52 13.03 15.31
N LEU A 164 19.80 12.81 16.61
CA LEU A 164 19.81 13.90 17.60
C LEU A 164 21.09 14.74 17.54
N ARG A 165 22.13 14.27 16.83
CA ARG A 165 23.39 15.00 16.64
C ARG A 165 23.21 16.33 15.94
N HIS A 166 22.37 16.39 14.91
CA HIS A 166 22.17 17.63 14.15
C HIS A 166 21.47 18.68 15.01
N PRO A 167 20.30 18.41 15.65
CA PRO A 167 19.67 19.37 16.56
C PRO A 167 20.56 19.81 17.73
N LEU A 168 21.34 18.89 18.33
CA LEU A 168 22.27 19.24 19.40
C LEU A 168 23.46 20.08 18.90
N ARG A 169 23.99 19.80 17.70
CA ARG A 169 25.04 20.63 17.08
C ARG A 169 24.51 22.03 16.76
N GLU A 170 23.30 22.13 16.22
CA GLU A 170 22.66 23.41 15.95
C GLU A 170 22.50 24.24 17.23
N LEU A 171 22.15 23.60 18.36
CA LEU A 171 22.13 24.26 19.67
C LEU A 171 23.52 24.78 20.08
N VAL A 172 24.56 23.97 19.92
CA VAL A 172 25.95 24.37 20.22
C VAL A 172 26.39 25.55 19.34
N GLU A 173 26.15 25.47 18.03
CA GLU A 173 26.45 26.53 17.07
C GLU A 173 25.66 27.81 17.36
N ARG A 174 24.40 27.68 17.79
CA ARG A 174 23.57 28.82 18.21
C ARG A 174 24.15 29.49 19.45
N CYS A 175 24.55 28.73 20.48
CA CYS A 175 25.28 29.28 21.63
C CYS A 175 26.56 30.00 21.21
N GLU A 176 27.34 29.44 20.29
CA GLU A 176 28.59 30.05 19.83
C GLU A 176 28.36 31.36 19.07
N ARG A 177 27.33 31.42 18.23
CA ARG A 177 26.94 32.66 17.55
C ARG A 177 26.56 33.76 18.53
N GLU A 178 25.73 33.46 19.53
CA GLU A 178 25.37 34.45 20.56
C GLU A 178 26.59 34.88 21.39
N LEU A 179 27.46 33.94 21.77
CA LEU A 179 28.69 34.22 22.52
C LEU A 179 29.74 35.02 21.71
N ALA A 180 29.65 35.04 20.38
CA ALA A 180 30.52 35.82 19.51
C ALA A 180 30.11 37.30 19.42
N PHE A 181 28.94 37.68 19.94
CA PHE A 181 28.53 39.07 20.03
C PHE A 181 29.59 39.89 20.80
N PRO A 182 30.10 41.03 20.25
CA PRO A 182 31.32 41.67 20.75
C PRO A 182 31.34 41.97 22.26
N GLN A 183 30.21 42.41 22.82
CA GLN A 183 30.09 42.74 24.24
C GLN A 183 30.09 41.48 25.13
N PHE A 184 29.54 40.37 24.65
CA PHE A 184 29.60 39.08 25.35
C PHE A 184 30.98 38.44 25.21
N ALA A 185 31.59 38.51 24.03
CA ALA A 185 32.95 38.03 23.80
C ALA A 185 33.96 38.71 24.74
N GLY A 186 33.82 40.02 24.97
CA GLY A 186 34.68 40.79 25.89
C GLY A 186 34.59 40.37 27.36
N ILE A 187 33.49 39.76 27.80
CA ILE A 187 33.29 39.31 29.20
C ILE A 187 33.29 37.78 29.36
N ARG A 188 33.39 37.04 28.26
CA ARG A 188 33.33 35.57 28.22
C ARG A 188 34.34 34.89 29.13
N ALA A 189 35.59 35.34 29.13
CA ALA A 189 36.65 34.75 29.97
C ALA A 189 36.34 34.89 31.46
N ARG A 190 35.73 36.01 31.89
CA ARG A 190 35.32 36.22 33.27
C ARG A 190 34.12 35.34 33.63
N ALA A 191 33.11 35.27 32.76
CA ALA A 191 31.95 34.42 32.96
C ALA A 191 32.35 32.92 33.03
N GLN A 192 33.27 32.47 32.18
CA GLN A 192 33.80 31.10 32.19
C GLN A 192 34.43 30.74 33.54
N ARG A 193 35.27 31.62 34.11
CA ARG A 193 35.83 31.40 35.45
C ARG A 193 34.76 31.27 36.53
N ILE A 194 33.68 32.04 36.43
CA ILE A 194 32.53 31.94 37.36
C ILE A 194 31.82 30.58 37.20
N VAL A 195 31.66 30.08 35.96
CA VAL A 195 31.12 28.72 35.73
C VAL A 195 32.02 27.65 36.34
N GLU A 196 33.34 27.87 36.33
CA GLU A 196 34.35 26.96 36.92
C GLU A 196 34.46 27.05 38.45
N GLY A 197 33.80 28.03 39.09
CA GLY A 197 33.69 28.14 40.56
C GLY A 197 34.27 29.42 41.18
N ASP A 198 34.86 30.31 40.39
CA ASP A 198 35.33 31.62 40.89
C ASP A 198 34.16 32.49 41.36
N GLU A 199 34.44 33.45 42.25
CA GLU A 199 33.45 34.41 42.79
C GLU A 199 32.19 33.74 43.41
N GLY A 200 32.30 32.51 43.92
CA GLY A 200 31.18 31.77 44.53
C GLY A 200 30.28 31.03 43.53
N GLY A 201 30.67 30.98 42.25
CA GLY A 201 29.97 30.25 41.20
C GLY A 201 28.71 30.94 40.69
N VAL A 202 28.01 30.26 39.78
CA VAL A 202 26.81 30.79 39.11
C VAL A 202 25.65 31.03 40.08
N ALA A 203 25.53 30.24 41.16
CA ALA A 203 24.49 30.41 42.18
C ALA A 203 24.63 31.74 42.93
N GLU A 204 25.85 32.15 43.26
CA GLU A 204 26.14 33.43 43.91
C GLU A 204 25.91 34.60 42.95
N LEU A 205 26.26 34.43 41.67
CA LEU A 205 25.96 35.41 40.62
C LEU A 205 24.45 35.62 40.45
N GLU A 206 23.64 34.54 40.44
CA GLU A 206 22.18 34.63 40.42
C GLU A 206 21.62 35.38 41.63
N ARG A 207 22.16 35.11 42.83
CA ARG A 207 21.76 35.82 44.06
C ARG A 207 22.01 37.32 43.94
N ARG A 208 23.22 37.71 43.52
CA ARG A 208 23.60 39.12 43.30
C ARG A 208 22.70 39.80 42.27
N VAL A 209 22.37 39.12 41.17
CA VAL A 209 21.44 39.65 40.16
C VAL A 209 20.05 39.84 40.75
N ARG A 210 19.50 38.87 41.50
CA ARG A 210 18.18 39.02 42.16
C ARG A 210 18.13 40.20 43.12
N GLU A 211 19.21 40.45 43.86
CA GLU A 211 19.27 41.53 44.85
C GLU A 211 19.41 42.92 44.21
N TRP A 212 20.12 43.02 43.08
CA TRP A 212 20.51 44.31 42.49
C TRP A 212 19.67 44.69 41.25
N LEU A 213 18.82 43.78 40.75
CA LEU A 213 17.95 44.06 39.61
C LEU A 213 16.96 45.18 39.96
N ILE A 214 17.04 46.29 39.25
CA ILE A 214 16.14 47.44 39.45
C ILE A 214 14.75 47.09 38.92
N PRO A 215 13.68 47.12 39.75
CA PRO A 215 12.31 46.88 39.27
C PRO A 215 11.92 47.88 38.17
N GLY A 216 11.44 47.38 37.03
CA GLY A 216 11.07 48.20 35.86
C GLY A 216 12.21 48.51 34.86
N SER A 217 13.42 47.99 35.09
CA SER A 217 14.51 47.97 34.09
C SER A 217 14.25 46.92 32.97
N ASN A 218 15.25 46.53 32.17
CA ASN A 218 15.06 45.55 31.09
C ASN A 218 14.50 44.24 31.65
N SER A 219 13.20 43.98 31.42
CA SER A 219 12.48 42.81 31.93
C SER A 219 13.08 41.48 31.46
N ALA A 220 13.91 41.49 30.41
CA ALA A 220 14.55 40.29 29.88
C ALA A 220 15.52 39.61 30.88
N TYR A 221 16.17 40.36 31.79
CA TYR A 221 17.01 39.73 32.82
C TYR A 221 16.19 39.03 33.91
N GLN A 222 14.98 39.53 34.19
CA GLN A 222 14.03 38.86 35.08
C GLN A 222 13.45 37.61 34.43
N ASP A 223 13.17 37.68 33.13
CA ASP A 223 12.76 36.53 32.33
C ASP A 223 13.88 35.47 32.30
N LEU A 224 15.16 35.88 32.19
CA LEU A 224 16.32 34.98 32.29
C LEU A 224 16.41 34.29 33.65
N LEU A 225 16.23 35.00 34.77
CA LEU A 225 16.20 34.39 36.10
C LEU A 225 15.05 33.39 36.24
N THR A 226 13.88 33.72 35.71
CA THR A 226 12.71 32.84 35.68
C THR A 226 12.99 31.61 34.82
N TRP A 227 13.61 31.79 33.66
CA TRP A 227 14.01 30.74 32.75
C TRP A 227 15.04 29.80 33.38
N ARG A 228 16.06 30.31 34.09
CA ARG A 228 17.06 29.49 34.79
C ARG A 228 16.43 28.69 35.93
N ALA A 229 15.51 29.31 36.69
CA ALA A 229 14.73 28.60 37.69
C ALA A 229 13.87 27.49 37.06
N ARG A 230 13.29 27.74 35.87
CA ARG A 230 12.59 26.70 35.10
C ARG A 230 13.56 25.60 34.68
N LEU A 231 14.71 25.90 34.07
CA LEU A 231 15.70 24.88 33.67
C LEU A 231 16.13 23.98 34.84
N ALA A 232 16.41 24.57 36.01
CA ALA A 232 16.82 23.82 37.20
C ALA A 232 15.70 22.94 37.77
N SER A 233 14.44 23.39 37.67
CA SER A 233 13.26 22.67 38.17
C SER A 233 12.56 21.79 37.12
N LEU A 234 12.89 21.94 35.84
CA LEU A 234 12.23 21.24 34.75
C LEU A 234 12.68 19.77 34.76
N ARG A 235 11.82 18.92 35.32
CA ARG A 235 12.00 17.46 35.32
C ARG A 235 11.13 16.88 34.22
N LEU A 236 11.75 16.59 33.07
CA LEU A 236 11.06 15.93 31.97
C LEU A 236 11.28 14.43 32.05
N LEU A 237 10.21 13.68 32.31
CA LEU A 237 10.21 12.23 32.57
C LEU A 237 10.53 11.87 34.04
N ARG A 238 9.55 12.07 34.94
CA ARG A 238 8.96 11.09 35.90
C ARG A 238 7.78 11.76 36.65
N ARG A 239 6.82 10.96 37.17
CA ARG A 239 5.46 11.36 37.63
C ARG A 239 5.39 11.77 39.11
N ASP A 240 4.20 12.24 39.51
CA ASP A 240 3.83 12.84 40.81
C ASP A 240 4.08 11.87 41.96
N GLU A 241 4.63 12.37 43.07
CA GLU A 241 4.88 11.59 44.29
C GLU A 241 3.60 11.00 44.91
N LEU A 242 2.44 11.58 44.59
CA LEU A 242 1.12 11.12 45.03
C LEU A 242 0.62 9.88 44.25
N ALA A 243 1.22 9.54 43.10
CA ALA A 243 0.91 8.32 42.36
C ALA A 243 1.74 7.14 42.91
N ARG A 244 1.40 6.63 44.10
CA ARG A 244 2.15 5.58 44.81
C ARG A 244 2.31 4.24 44.06
N ASP A 245 1.65 4.05 42.93
CA ASP A 245 1.69 2.81 42.16
C ASP A 245 2.23 3.03 40.75
N GLU A 246 3.54 3.25 40.61
CA GLU A 246 4.23 3.36 39.31
C GLU A 246 4.63 1.99 38.77
N THR A 247 3.66 1.23 38.26
CA THR A 247 3.90 -0.06 37.59
C THR A 247 2.92 -0.30 36.45
N LEU A 248 3.20 -1.33 35.64
CA LEU A 248 2.23 -1.92 34.72
C LEU A 248 0.83 -1.97 35.35
N GLY A 249 -0.13 -1.25 34.75
CA GLY A 249 -1.51 -1.16 35.24
C GLY A 249 -1.82 -0.01 36.22
N ALA A 250 -0.91 0.95 36.44
CA ALA A 250 -1.14 2.15 37.25
C ALA A 250 -2.26 3.04 36.69
N ASP A 251 -2.16 3.30 35.39
CA ASP A 251 -3.22 3.86 34.55
C ASP A 251 -3.17 3.06 33.25
N PRO A 252 -3.91 1.93 33.18
CA PRO A 252 -3.83 1.02 32.04
C PRO A 252 -4.13 1.70 30.70
N ALA A 253 -5.04 2.68 30.70
CA ALA A 253 -5.41 3.40 29.47
C ALA A 253 -4.25 4.28 28.98
N ARG A 254 -3.66 5.07 29.87
CA ARG A 254 -2.54 5.94 29.55
C ARG A 254 -1.29 5.15 29.17
N ASP A 255 -0.96 4.10 29.92
CA ASP A 255 0.27 3.34 29.73
C ASP A 255 0.21 2.50 28.44
N ASN A 256 -0.96 1.94 28.10
CA ASN A 256 -1.18 1.29 26.79
C ASN A 256 -1.02 2.28 25.63
N TYR A 257 -1.62 3.47 25.73
CA TYR A 257 -1.50 4.47 24.68
C TYR A 257 -0.05 4.91 24.48
N LEU A 258 0.70 5.14 25.56
CA LEU A 258 2.13 5.46 25.49
C LEU A 258 2.95 4.35 24.82
N TYR A 259 2.63 3.09 25.13
CA TYR A 259 3.28 1.94 24.51
C TYR A 259 2.99 1.83 23.01
N GLN A 260 1.74 2.07 22.58
CA GLN A 260 1.40 2.13 21.16
C GLN A 260 2.15 3.27 20.43
N VAL A 261 2.16 4.48 21.01
CA VAL A 261 2.89 5.61 20.43
C VAL A 261 4.39 5.32 20.34
N TRP A 262 4.96 4.67 21.36
CA TRP A 262 6.35 4.22 21.33
C TRP A 262 6.61 3.23 20.18
N ILE A 263 5.79 2.19 20.00
CA ILE A 263 5.91 1.23 18.88
C ILE A 263 5.86 1.95 17.54
N PHE A 264 4.93 2.89 17.36
CA PHE A 264 4.78 3.65 16.12
C PHE A 264 6.07 4.38 15.73
N TYR A 265 6.69 5.09 16.67
CA TYR A 265 7.93 5.81 16.37
C TYR A 265 9.15 4.89 16.31
N GLU A 266 9.19 3.75 17.02
CA GLU A 266 10.25 2.76 16.81
C GLU A 266 10.18 2.15 15.40
N LEU A 267 8.97 1.94 14.86
CA LEU A 267 8.78 1.55 13.45
C LEU A 267 9.27 2.65 12.49
N ALA A 268 8.94 3.90 12.74
CA ALA A 268 9.45 5.02 11.94
C ALA A 268 10.99 5.11 12.00
N ASP A 269 11.58 4.88 13.18
CA ASP A 269 13.03 4.85 13.42
C ASP A 269 13.73 3.73 12.67
N LEU A 270 13.15 2.54 12.69
CA LEU A 270 13.61 1.39 11.90
C LEU A 270 13.55 1.69 10.41
N LEU A 271 12.40 2.14 9.89
CA LEU A 271 12.19 2.34 8.46
C LEU A 271 13.02 3.48 7.88
N ALA A 272 13.35 4.49 8.69
CA ALA A 272 14.20 5.61 8.30
C ALA A 272 15.70 5.39 8.60
N ALA A 273 16.09 4.23 9.15
CA ALA A 273 17.49 3.95 9.45
C ALA A 273 18.31 3.96 8.14
N PRO A 274 19.54 4.54 8.11
CA PRO A 274 20.29 4.74 6.85
C PRO A 274 20.60 3.45 6.08
N ASP A 275 20.73 2.34 6.79
CA ASP A 275 20.96 0.99 6.27
C ASP A 275 19.70 0.36 5.64
N ILE A 276 18.52 0.83 6.04
CA ILE A 276 17.23 0.36 5.53
C ILE A 276 16.68 1.35 4.49
N ALA A 277 16.51 2.61 4.86
CA ALA A 277 16.05 3.73 4.02
C ALA A 277 14.76 3.44 3.24
N ARG A 278 13.76 2.89 3.94
CA ARG A 278 12.49 2.43 3.35
C ARG A 278 11.26 3.25 3.74
N LEU A 279 11.39 4.23 4.62
CA LEU A 279 10.30 5.14 4.96
C LEU A 279 10.04 6.12 3.81
N ASP A 280 8.82 6.12 3.27
CA ASP A 280 8.39 7.05 2.22
C ASP A 280 7.74 8.31 2.83
N SER A 281 6.86 8.15 3.82
CA SER A 281 6.22 9.26 4.53
C SER A 281 5.79 8.91 5.95
N LEU A 282 5.75 9.91 6.82
CA LEU A 282 5.33 9.84 8.22
C LEU A 282 4.32 10.97 8.50
N ASP A 283 3.16 10.62 9.03
CA ASP A 283 2.21 11.57 9.62
C ASP A 283 2.15 11.36 11.15
N PRO A 284 2.68 12.28 11.95
CA PRO A 284 2.66 12.18 13.41
C PRO A 284 1.38 12.75 14.05
N THR A 285 0.39 13.19 13.26
CA THR A 285 -0.81 13.87 13.77
C THR A 285 -1.62 12.97 14.71
N PRO A 286 -1.86 13.37 15.97
CA PRO A 286 -2.63 12.55 16.92
C PRO A 286 -4.02 12.17 16.38
N GLY A 287 -4.36 10.88 16.45
CA GLY A 287 -5.61 10.33 15.91
C GLY A 287 -5.61 10.09 14.39
N GLN A 288 -4.56 10.51 13.69
CA GLN A 288 -4.34 10.27 12.25
C GLN A 288 -2.94 9.72 11.95
N MET A 289 -2.27 9.18 12.98
CA MET A 289 -0.89 8.70 12.89
C MET A 289 -0.74 7.61 11.81
N MET A 290 0.18 7.81 10.87
CA MET A 290 0.33 6.95 9.69
C MET A 290 1.78 6.87 9.18
N LEU A 291 2.17 5.69 8.71
CA LEU A 291 3.44 5.42 8.02
C LEU A 291 3.18 4.88 6.61
N ARG A 292 3.92 5.37 5.61
CA ARG A 292 4.06 4.69 4.31
C ARG A 292 5.49 4.29 4.09
N PHE A 293 5.70 3.07 3.64
CA PHE A 293 7.04 2.53 3.47
C PHE A 293 7.10 1.45 2.39
N ARG A 294 8.33 1.18 1.93
CA ARG A 294 8.65 0.09 1.01
C ARG A 294 9.19 -1.12 1.76
N TRP A 295 8.94 -2.33 1.28
CA TRP A 295 9.58 -3.53 1.83
C TRP A 295 9.72 -4.63 0.77
N GLY A 296 10.69 -5.52 0.94
CA GLY A 296 11.09 -6.55 -0.03
C GLY A 296 12.42 -6.25 -0.73
N GLU A 297 12.83 -7.10 -1.66
CA GLU A 297 14.06 -6.96 -2.46
C GLU A 297 13.78 -7.16 -3.95
N GLY A 298 14.49 -6.42 -4.81
CA GLY A 298 14.34 -6.53 -6.27
C GLY A 298 12.90 -6.37 -6.74
N ASN A 299 12.41 -7.36 -7.51
CA ASN A 299 11.05 -7.37 -8.05
C ASN A 299 9.96 -7.66 -6.99
N ASP A 300 10.35 -8.06 -5.78
CA ASP A 300 9.44 -8.32 -4.67
C ASP A 300 9.14 -7.06 -3.85
N VAL A 301 9.75 -5.91 -4.17
CA VAL A 301 9.49 -4.66 -3.44
C VAL A 301 8.00 -4.27 -3.58
N ARG A 302 7.35 -3.98 -2.45
CA ARG A 302 5.97 -3.52 -2.34
C ARG A 302 5.89 -2.29 -1.46
N ARG A 303 4.80 -1.52 -1.60
CA ARG A 303 4.52 -0.38 -0.71
C ARG A 303 3.37 -0.70 0.22
N TYR A 304 3.52 -0.26 1.47
CA TYR A 304 2.59 -0.52 2.55
C TYR A 304 2.18 0.78 3.25
N GLU A 305 0.99 0.78 3.81
CA GLU A 305 0.51 1.81 4.73
C GLU A 305 0.17 1.17 6.08
N LEU A 306 0.65 1.77 7.16
CA LEU A 306 0.33 1.40 8.54
C LEU A 306 -0.36 2.59 9.20
N ARG A 307 -1.57 2.40 9.73
CA ARG A 307 -2.32 3.41 10.48
C ARG A 307 -2.40 3.03 11.95
N HIS A 308 -2.25 4.00 12.84
CA HIS A 308 -2.45 3.84 14.28
C HIS A 308 -3.79 4.42 14.73
N ASP A 309 -4.51 3.66 15.55
CA ASP A 309 -5.81 4.01 16.15
C ASP A 309 -6.73 4.65 15.11
N GLN A 310 -7.07 3.94 14.04
CA GLN A 310 -7.95 4.45 12.97
C GLN A 310 -8.87 3.33 12.49
N SER A 311 -10.02 3.71 11.93
CA SER A 311 -10.90 2.74 11.30
C SER A 311 -10.21 2.11 10.10
N VAL A 312 -10.51 0.84 9.86
CA VAL A 312 -9.97 0.12 8.72
C VAL A 312 -10.49 0.76 7.43
N PRO A 313 -9.62 1.13 6.47
CA PRO A 313 -10.04 1.74 5.22
C PRO A 313 -11.02 0.84 4.46
N CYS A 314 -12.15 1.41 4.03
CA CYS A 314 -13.14 0.69 3.22
C CYS A 314 -13.58 -0.63 3.87
N ALA A 315 -13.87 -0.64 5.19
CA ALA A 315 -14.46 -1.78 5.89
C ALA A 315 -15.65 -2.34 5.09
N PRO A 316 -15.70 -3.66 4.79
CA PRO A 316 -16.88 -4.23 4.17
C PRO A 316 -18.08 -4.06 5.13
N ASP A 317 -19.25 -3.75 4.59
CA ASP A 317 -20.50 -3.71 5.35
C ASP A 317 -20.95 -5.15 5.64
N GLY A 318 -20.21 -5.83 6.52
CA GLY A 318 -20.41 -7.26 6.82
C GLY A 318 -21.49 -7.53 7.87
N TRP A 319 -21.94 -6.49 8.57
CA TRP A 319 -22.87 -6.61 9.69
C TRP A 319 -23.94 -5.52 9.61
N GLU A 320 -25.19 -5.92 9.73
CA GLU A 320 -26.33 -5.01 9.89
C GLU A 320 -27.10 -5.34 11.18
N ALA A 321 -27.71 -4.33 11.77
CA ALA A 321 -28.63 -4.52 12.88
C ALA A 321 -30.07 -4.59 12.36
N GLU A 322 -30.90 -5.43 12.97
CA GLU A 322 -32.33 -5.48 12.70
C GLU A 322 -33.11 -5.20 13.99
N PRO A 323 -33.91 -4.10 14.07
CA PRO A 323 -34.10 -3.07 13.05
C PRO A 323 -32.84 -2.24 12.79
N ARG A 324 -32.71 -1.65 11.59
CA ARG A 324 -31.51 -0.88 11.18
C ARG A 324 -31.20 0.25 12.13
N GLN A 325 -30.14 0.07 12.92
CA GLN A 325 -29.55 1.07 13.80
C GLN A 325 -28.03 1.06 13.62
N ARG A 326 -27.47 2.13 13.06
CA ARG A 326 -26.02 2.22 12.79
C ARG A 326 -25.16 2.06 14.05
N SER A 327 -25.65 2.51 15.21
CA SER A 327 -24.95 2.38 16.49
C SER A 327 -25.00 0.98 17.09
N ALA A 328 -25.85 0.09 16.57
CA ALA A 328 -26.00 -1.28 17.08
C ALA A 328 -24.99 -2.26 16.46
N VAL A 329 -24.29 -1.87 15.38
CA VAL A 329 -23.20 -2.64 14.79
C VAL A 329 -21.88 -2.24 15.49
N PRO A 330 -21.11 -3.20 16.05
CA PRO A 330 -19.83 -2.89 16.70
C PRO A 330 -18.83 -2.24 15.74
N GLY A 331 -18.29 -1.09 16.13
CA GLY A 331 -17.17 -0.47 15.42
C GLY A 331 -15.84 -1.06 15.86
N VAL A 332 -14.98 -1.41 14.90
CA VAL A 332 -13.63 -1.91 15.18
C VAL A 332 -12.60 -0.86 14.79
N ARG A 333 -11.75 -0.50 15.77
CA ARG A 333 -10.62 0.41 15.61
C ARG A 333 -9.39 -0.27 16.20
N PRO A 334 -8.60 -0.98 15.38
CA PRO A 334 -7.39 -1.65 15.87
C PRO A 334 -6.33 -0.62 16.27
N ASP A 335 -5.43 -1.02 17.18
CA ASP A 335 -4.29 -0.16 17.54
C ASP A 335 -3.42 0.11 16.30
N PHE A 336 -3.15 -0.90 15.47
CA PHE A 336 -2.55 -0.72 14.15
C PHE A 336 -3.21 -1.57 13.07
N TYR A 337 -3.32 -1.00 11.87
CA TYR A 337 -3.73 -1.73 10.69
C TYR A 337 -2.71 -1.52 9.57
N LEU A 338 -2.19 -2.61 9.02
CA LEU A 338 -1.17 -2.66 7.98
C LEU A 338 -1.73 -3.33 6.72
N TRP A 339 -1.59 -2.69 5.56
CA TRP A 339 -2.00 -3.28 4.28
C TRP A 339 -1.15 -2.78 3.12
N ARG A 340 -1.25 -3.47 1.99
CA ARG A 340 -0.53 -3.15 0.76
C ARG A 340 -1.23 -2.05 -0.03
N ILE A 341 -0.47 -1.04 -0.45
CA ILE A 341 -0.96 0.08 -1.28
C ILE A 341 -0.40 0.06 -2.70
N ASP A 342 0.74 -0.59 -2.94
CA ASP A 342 1.32 -0.75 -4.28
C ASP A 342 1.87 -2.18 -4.52
N PRO A 343 1.38 -2.92 -5.54
CA PRO A 343 0.23 -2.57 -6.38
C PRO A 343 -1.03 -2.30 -5.53
N PRO A 344 -2.12 -1.73 -6.08
CA PRO A 344 -3.34 -1.55 -5.33
C PRO A 344 -3.89 -2.87 -4.78
N SER A 345 -4.51 -2.82 -3.60
CA SER A 345 -5.23 -3.98 -3.05
C SER A 345 -6.47 -4.28 -3.90
N GLU A 346 -6.74 -5.56 -4.15
CA GLU A 346 -7.91 -5.98 -4.93
C GLU A 346 -9.22 -5.68 -4.19
N ARG A 347 -10.25 -5.29 -4.94
CA ARG A 347 -11.58 -4.96 -4.40
C ARG A 347 -12.67 -5.44 -5.36
N VAL A 348 -13.80 -5.80 -4.79
CA VAL A 348 -14.99 -6.21 -5.52
C VAL A 348 -16.12 -5.29 -5.10
N GLU A 349 -16.59 -4.49 -6.05
CA GLU A 349 -17.69 -3.55 -5.86
C GLU A 349 -18.84 -3.91 -6.79
N HIS A 350 -20.07 -3.80 -6.29
CA HIS A 350 -21.27 -4.02 -7.08
C HIS A 350 -22.36 -3.04 -6.67
N ASN A 351 -22.96 -2.36 -7.64
CA ASN A 351 -23.98 -1.34 -7.43
C ASN A 351 -23.56 -0.26 -6.40
N GLY A 352 -22.28 0.11 -6.39
CA GLY A 352 -21.71 1.10 -5.46
C GLY A 352 -21.45 0.60 -4.05
N ALA A 353 -21.71 -0.67 -3.74
CA ALA A 353 -21.40 -1.29 -2.46
C ALA A 353 -20.10 -2.12 -2.55
N LEU A 354 -19.24 -2.00 -1.55
CA LEU A 354 -18.04 -2.83 -1.42
C LEU A 354 -18.44 -4.21 -0.85
N ILE A 355 -18.25 -5.24 -1.65
CA ILE A 355 -18.58 -6.63 -1.30
C ILE A 355 -17.41 -7.28 -0.58
N TRP A 356 -16.21 -7.10 -1.13
CA TRP A 356 -15.00 -7.72 -0.64
C TRP A 356 -13.81 -6.85 -0.96
N ARG A 357 -12.82 -6.85 -0.07
CA ARG A 357 -11.50 -6.31 -0.31
C ARG A 357 -10.45 -7.31 0.14
N GLU A 358 -9.26 -7.17 -0.42
CA GLU A 358 -8.11 -7.91 0.07
C GLU A 358 -7.83 -7.61 1.56
N PRO A 359 -7.70 -8.64 2.41
CA PRO A 359 -7.44 -8.47 3.84
C PRO A 359 -6.02 -7.94 4.07
N GLY A 360 -5.89 -7.06 5.06
CA GLY A 360 -4.62 -6.60 5.63
C GLY A 360 -4.21 -7.41 6.85
N MET A 361 -3.56 -6.75 7.79
CA MET A 361 -3.15 -7.34 9.06
C MET A 361 -3.41 -6.37 10.20
N VAL A 362 -3.94 -6.91 11.30
CA VAL A 362 -4.26 -6.16 12.52
C VAL A 362 -3.18 -6.39 13.57
N TRP A 363 -2.60 -5.32 14.13
CA TRP A 363 -1.76 -5.42 15.33
C TRP A 363 -2.44 -4.70 16.49
N ASP A 364 -2.43 -5.33 17.66
CA ASP A 364 -3.00 -4.79 18.88
C ASP A 364 -1.98 -4.89 20.01
N ALA A 365 -1.67 -3.76 20.66
CA ALA A 365 -0.53 -3.63 21.55
C ALA A 365 -0.95 -3.32 22.98
N LYS A 366 -0.47 -4.12 23.93
CA LYS A 366 -0.87 -4.07 25.34
C LYS A 366 0.34 -4.00 26.27
N TYR A 367 0.32 -2.99 27.12
CA TYR A 367 1.28 -2.73 28.20
C TYR A 367 0.80 -3.32 29.54
N TYR A 368 0.25 -4.53 29.48
CA TYR A 368 -0.06 -5.35 30.65
C TYR A 368 0.26 -6.83 30.36
N ARG A 369 0.17 -7.70 31.36
CA ARG A 369 0.51 -9.12 31.19
C ARG A 369 -0.52 -9.84 30.32
N GLU A 370 -0.05 -10.84 29.58
CA GLU A 370 -0.85 -11.63 28.64
C GLU A 370 -1.95 -12.50 29.28
N ARG A 371 -2.03 -12.63 30.61
CA ARG A 371 -3.11 -13.36 31.29
C ARG A 371 -3.75 -12.56 32.42
N GLU A 372 -5.08 -12.63 32.49
CA GLU A 372 -5.87 -12.16 33.63
C GLU A 372 -5.92 -13.20 34.76
N SER A 373 -5.83 -14.49 34.41
CA SER A 373 -5.73 -15.61 35.35
C SER A 373 -4.93 -16.77 34.74
N PRO A 374 -4.40 -17.71 35.54
CA PRO A 374 -3.63 -18.85 35.03
C PRO A 374 -4.39 -19.72 34.02
N ASN A 375 -5.74 -19.75 34.12
CA ASN A 375 -6.61 -20.70 33.43
C ASN A 375 -7.49 -20.07 32.33
N ALA A 376 -7.36 -18.77 32.04
CA ALA A 376 -8.16 -18.10 31.01
C ALA A 376 -7.28 -17.30 30.05
N PRO A 377 -7.52 -17.38 28.73
CA PRO A 377 -6.86 -16.49 27.78
C PRO A 377 -7.26 -15.04 28.08
N SER A 378 -6.35 -14.10 27.89
CA SER A 378 -6.64 -12.68 28.15
C SER A 378 -7.75 -12.15 27.25
N SER A 379 -8.50 -11.17 27.76
CA SER A 379 -9.55 -10.47 26.99
C SER A 379 -9.09 -9.99 25.60
N PRO A 380 -7.86 -9.48 25.40
CA PRO A 380 -7.26 -9.20 24.08
C PRO A 380 -7.37 -10.33 23.06
N VAL A 381 -7.16 -11.59 23.44
CA VAL A 381 -7.27 -12.71 22.49
C VAL A 381 -8.71 -12.86 22.01
N LYS A 382 -9.68 -12.81 22.93
CA LYS A 382 -11.11 -12.90 22.59
C LYS A 382 -11.55 -11.72 21.72
N ARG A 383 -11.08 -10.52 22.06
CA ARG A 383 -11.34 -9.31 21.29
C ARG A 383 -10.74 -9.39 19.89
N MET A 384 -9.49 -9.85 19.75
CA MET A 384 -8.86 -10.02 18.44
C MET A 384 -9.64 -11.01 17.56
N ILE A 385 -10.10 -12.14 18.10
CA ILE A 385 -10.94 -13.08 17.34
C ILE A 385 -12.21 -12.39 16.82
N ALA A 386 -12.87 -11.60 17.66
CA ALA A 386 -14.04 -10.83 17.28
C ALA A 386 -13.72 -9.76 16.23
N ASP A 387 -12.66 -8.98 16.44
CA ASP A 387 -12.23 -7.90 15.54
C ASP A 387 -11.86 -8.43 14.15
N LEU A 388 -11.10 -9.53 14.06
CA LEU A 388 -10.78 -10.20 12.80
C LEU A 388 -12.04 -10.67 12.07
N THR A 389 -13.00 -11.23 12.80
CA THR A 389 -14.27 -11.72 12.24
C THR A 389 -15.18 -10.57 11.77
N LEU A 390 -15.25 -9.47 12.53
CA LEU A 390 -16.02 -8.28 12.18
C LEU A 390 -15.44 -7.57 10.94
N LEU A 391 -14.11 -7.52 10.82
CA LEU A 391 -13.41 -6.84 9.73
C LEU A 391 -13.22 -7.71 8.47
N GLY A 392 -13.41 -9.03 8.57
CA GLY A 392 -13.09 -9.97 7.48
C GLY A 392 -11.58 -10.22 7.32
N GLU A 393 -10.80 -9.97 8.36
CA GLU A 393 -9.35 -10.15 8.39
C GLU A 393 -8.99 -11.56 8.86
N VAL A 394 -7.83 -12.05 8.41
CA VAL A 394 -7.39 -13.43 8.66
C VAL A 394 -6.24 -13.48 9.67
N TRP A 395 -5.50 -12.38 9.84
CA TRP A 395 -4.28 -12.36 10.64
C TRP A 395 -4.26 -11.22 11.66
N GLY A 396 -4.03 -11.60 12.91
CA GLY A 396 -3.84 -10.68 14.02
C GLY A 396 -2.50 -10.89 14.71
N VAL A 397 -1.88 -9.82 15.20
CA VAL A 397 -0.72 -9.89 16.10
C VAL A 397 -1.03 -9.16 17.39
N LEU A 398 -0.87 -9.84 18.52
CA LEU A 398 -0.95 -9.27 19.86
C LEU A 398 0.46 -9.00 20.38
N LEU A 399 0.79 -7.72 20.55
CA LEU A 399 2.09 -7.26 21.04
C LEU A 399 1.98 -7.00 22.55
N PHE A 400 2.59 -7.87 23.36
CA PHE A 400 2.63 -7.70 24.81
C PHE A 400 4.00 -7.23 25.26
N ALA A 401 4.05 -6.27 26.18
CA ALA A 401 5.32 -5.87 26.78
C ALA A 401 5.94 -6.98 27.65
N PHE A 402 5.10 -7.83 28.28
CA PHE A 402 5.52 -8.91 29.18
C PHE A 402 4.61 -10.14 29.06
N LEU A 403 5.21 -11.33 29.01
CA LEU A 403 4.52 -12.63 29.07
C LEU A 403 4.67 -13.24 30.49
N MET A 404 3.76 -14.14 30.87
CA MET A 404 3.68 -14.70 32.24
C MET A 404 4.88 -15.58 32.63
N ASP A 405 5.49 -16.28 31.68
CA ASP A 405 6.73 -17.03 31.91
C ASP A 405 7.89 -16.04 31.84
N GLY A 406 8.32 -15.53 33.00
CA GLY A 406 9.27 -14.43 33.19
C GLY A 406 10.71 -14.64 32.67
N GLY A 407 10.92 -15.42 31.62
CA GLY A 407 12.19 -15.57 30.92
C GLY A 407 11.94 -16.03 29.49
N GLU A 408 12.44 -15.25 28.52
CA GLU A 408 12.63 -15.64 27.10
C GLU A 408 11.54 -16.50 26.42
N ALA A 409 10.27 -16.40 26.84
CA ALA A 409 9.21 -17.15 26.19
C ALA A 409 9.06 -16.65 24.75
N SER A 410 9.48 -17.50 23.80
CA SER A 410 9.24 -17.30 22.38
C SER A 410 7.74 -17.10 22.15
N GLY A 411 7.36 -16.11 21.34
CA GLY A 411 5.96 -15.87 20.99
C GLY A 411 5.26 -17.15 20.52
N TYR A 412 3.94 -17.20 20.67
CA TYR A 412 3.14 -18.37 20.33
C TYR A 412 2.03 -18.02 19.33
N ARG A 413 1.43 -19.04 18.71
CA ARG A 413 0.39 -18.88 17.69
C ARG A 413 -0.88 -19.59 18.11
N LEU A 414 -2.02 -18.94 17.86
CA LEU A 414 -3.36 -19.48 18.04
C LEU A 414 -3.99 -19.62 16.66
N ARG A 415 -4.53 -20.80 16.37
CA ARG A 415 -5.29 -21.11 15.15
C ARG A 415 -6.38 -22.12 15.48
N PRO A 416 -7.50 -22.13 14.73
CA PRO A 416 -8.47 -23.21 14.80
C PRO A 416 -7.80 -24.57 14.53
N VAL A 417 -8.35 -25.63 15.11
CA VAL A 417 -7.93 -27.00 14.81
C VAL A 417 -8.44 -27.37 13.41
N ASP A 418 -7.60 -27.99 12.58
CA ASP A 418 -7.85 -28.21 11.14
C ASP A 418 -9.18 -28.93 10.81
N TRP A 419 -9.74 -29.70 11.76
CA TRP A 419 -10.99 -30.43 11.59
C TRP A 419 -12.25 -29.68 12.08
N ASN A 420 -12.11 -28.52 12.72
CA ASN A 420 -13.25 -27.75 13.24
C ASN A 420 -13.79 -26.77 12.20
N GLN A 421 -14.77 -27.23 11.40
CA GLN A 421 -15.38 -26.48 10.29
C GLN A 421 -16.26 -25.29 10.72
N ARG A 422 -16.55 -25.10 12.02
CA ARG A 422 -17.44 -24.03 12.50
C ARG A 422 -16.74 -22.68 12.66
N VAL A 423 -15.42 -22.67 12.75
CA VAL A 423 -14.60 -21.44 12.89
C VAL A 423 -13.90 -21.21 11.55
N THR A 424 -13.70 -19.95 11.16
CA THR A 424 -12.89 -19.56 10.00
C THR A 424 -11.49 -20.18 10.12
N PRO A 425 -11.20 -21.30 9.44
CA PRO A 425 -10.06 -22.16 9.77
C PRO A 425 -8.72 -21.47 9.48
N ASP A 426 -8.75 -20.45 8.63
CA ASP A 426 -7.57 -19.71 8.20
C ASP A 426 -7.17 -18.61 9.19
N GLN A 427 -7.99 -18.29 10.19
CA GLN A 427 -7.67 -17.26 11.18
C GLN A 427 -6.45 -17.64 12.03
N GLU A 428 -5.49 -16.73 12.13
CA GLU A 428 -4.27 -16.91 12.92
C GLU A 428 -4.02 -15.67 13.78
N ILE A 429 -3.80 -15.90 15.08
CA ILE A 429 -3.38 -14.86 16.02
C ILE A 429 -1.99 -15.20 16.52
N VAL A 430 -1.04 -14.30 16.32
CA VAL A 430 0.33 -14.41 16.84
C VAL A 430 0.45 -13.58 18.09
N VAL A 431 0.89 -14.18 19.19
CA VAL A 431 1.18 -13.50 20.45
C VAL A 431 2.69 -13.32 20.54
N GLN A 432 3.15 -12.08 20.47
CA GLN A 432 4.56 -11.74 20.36
C GLN A 432 4.99 -10.78 21.49
N PRO A 433 6.05 -11.09 22.26
CA PRO A 433 6.60 -10.14 23.20
C PRO A 433 7.34 -9.01 22.48
N LEU A 434 7.13 -7.78 22.92
CA LEU A 434 7.83 -6.58 22.47
C LEU A 434 8.17 -5.68 23.66
N ARG A 435 9.19 -6.08 24.43
CA ARG A 435 9.57 -5.35 25.64
C ARG A 435 10.31 -4.05 25.29
N PRO A 436 9.94 -2.90 25.88
CA PRO A 436 10.73 -1.69 25.72
C PRO A 436 12.15 -1.84 26.28
N ALA A 437 13.13 -1.31 25.57
CA ALA A 437 14.53 -1.37 25.93
C ALA A 437 15.26 -0.09 25.50
N LEU A 438 16.31 0.29 26.25
CA LEU A 438 17.15 1.43 25.88
C LEU A 438 18.02 1.13 24.65
N ASP A 439 18.51 -0.11 24.54
CA ASP A 439 19.14 -0.61 23.33
C ASP A 439 18.04 -0.97 22.31
N PRO A 440 17.98 -0.28 21.15
CA PRO A 440 16.94 -0.54 20.17
C PRO A 440 17.16 -1.82 19.39
N ARG A 441 18.33 -2.48 19.44
CA ARG A 441 18.63 -3.65 18.58
C ARG A 441 17.63 -4.81 18.73
N PRO A 442 17.25 -5.25 19.95
CA PRO A 442 16.28 -6.34 20.10
C PRO A 442 14.87 -5.94 19.67
N VAL A 443 14.50 -4.67 19.91
CA VAL A 443 13.22 -4.09 19.49
C VAL A 443 13.15 -4.06 17.96
N ARG A 444 14.19 -3.54 17.31
CA ARG A 444 14.32 -3.50 15.84
C ARG A 444 14.27 -4.89 15.23
N ALA A 445 14.98 -5.87 15.79
CA ALA A 445 14.94 -7.24 15.30
C ALA A 445 13.51 -7.83 15.32
N THR A 446 12.77 -7.57 16.40
CA THR A 446 11.37 -8.01 16.52
C THR A 446 10.46 -7.30 15.51
N LEU A 447 10.60 -5.97 15.39
CA LEU A 447 9.81 -5.18 14.43
C LEU A 447 10.11 -5.56 12.98
N THR A 448 11.38 -5.81 12.64
CA THR A 448 11.79 -6.34 11.33
C THR A 448 11.11 -7.67 11.04
N ALA A 449 11.14 -8.63 11.97
CA ALA A 449 10.47 -9.91 11.80
C ALA A 449 8.95 -9.79 11.61
N LEU A 450 8.31 -8.83 12.27
CA LEU A 450 6.89 -8.52 12.08
C LEU A 450 6.60 -7.97 10.68
N ILE A 451 7.44 -7.06 10.17
CA ILE A 451 7.30 -6.51 8.81
C ILE A 451 7.61 -7.59 7.76
N ASP A 452 8.61 -8.45 7.97
CA ASP A 452 8.91 -9.58 7.09
C ASP A 452 7.73 -10.55 7.01
N THR A 453 7.11 -10.84 8.15
CA THR A 453 5.91 -11.67 8.22
C THR A 453 4.73 -11.02 7.48
N ALA A 454 4.54 -9.70 7.65
CA ALA A 454 3.54 -8.94 6.92
C ALA A 454 3.78 -9.03 5.41
N HIS A 455 5.02 -8.82 5.00
CA HIS A 455 5.43 -8.82 3.61
C HIS A 455 5.19 -10.18 2.96
N ALA A 456 5.62 -11.28 3.60
CA ALA A 456 5.41 -12.63 3.10
C ALA A 456 3.93 -12.96 2.84
N ARG A 457 3.02 -12.41 3.64
CA ARG A 457 1.56 -12.64 3.52
C ARG A 457 0.85 -11.70 2.55
N LEU A 458 1.29 -10.44 2.49
CA LEU A 458 0.58 -9.38 1.75
C LEU A 458 1.20 -9.05 0.39
N ARG A 459 2.40 -9.55 0.06
CA ARG A 459 3.12 -9.20 -1.18
C ARG A 459 2.45 -9.68 -2.47
N THR A 460 1.67 -10.75 -2.40
CA THR A 460 0.99 -11.36 -3.54
C THR A 460 -0.50 -10.99 -3.53
N PRO A 461 -0.99 -10.28 -4.56
CA PRO A 461 -2.41 -9.92 -4.65
C PRO A 461 -3.33 -11.13 -4.66
N ARG A 462 -4.40 -11.06 -3.86
CA ARG A 462 -5.47 -12.08 -3.87
C ARG A 462 -6.50 -11.72 -4.94
N THR A 463 -6.35 -12.29 -6.13
CA THR A 463 -7.29 -12.03 -7.24
C THR A 463 -8.52 -12.95 -7.16
N PRO A 464 -9.75 -12.41 -7.03
CA PRO A 464 -10.97 -13.20 -7.15
C PRO A 464 -11.05 -13.84 -8.53
N ARG A 465 -11.37 -15.13 -8.60
CA ARG A 465 -11.56 -15.86 -9.87
C ARG A 465 -12.73 -16.83 -9.76
N CYS A 466 -13.33 -17.18 -10.89
CA CYS A 466 -14.35 -18.22 -10.92
C CYS A 466 -13.70 -19.60 -10.84
N TYR A 467 -14.02 -20.35 -9.78
CA TYR A 467 -13.67 -21.76 -9.62
C TYR A 467 -14.91 -22.66 -9.55
N GLY A 468 -16.05 -22.17 -10.04
CA GLY A 468 -17.33 -22.88 -9.97
C GLY A 468 -17.26 -24.25 -10.64
N VAL A 469 -17.61 -25.30 -9.89
CA VAL A 469 -17.67 -26.68 -10.35
C VAL A 469 -19.11 -27.16 -10.31
N PHE A 470 -19.63 -27.66 -11.43
CA PHE A 470 -20.97 -28.22 -11.49
C PHE A 470 -21.05 -29.52 -10.69
N LEU A 471 -22.13 -29.66 -9.94
CA LEU A 471 -22.47 -30.94 -9.32
C LEU A 471 -23.03 -31.90 -10.37
N ASP A 472 -22.71 -33.17 -10.21
CA ASP A 472 -23.21 -34.23 -11.09
C ASP A 472 -24.72 -34.43 -10.87
N THR A 473 -25.49 -34.31 -11.94
CA THR A 473 -26.96 -34.36 -11.89
C THR A 473 -27.47 -35.73 -11.42
N SER A 474 -26.79 -36.82 -11.77
CA SER A 474 -27.17 -38.17 -11.33
C SER A 474 -27.01 -38.31 -9.81
N SER A 475 -25.90 -37.81 -9.28
CA SER A 475 -25.63 -37.77 -7.83
C SER A 475 -26.62 -36.90 -7.06
N LEU A 476 -27.14 -35.83 -7.67
CA LEU A 476 -28.15 -34.95 -7.06
C LEU A 476 -29.54 -35.58 -7.01
N VAL A 477 -29.94 -36.31 -8.06
CA VAL A 477 -31.25 -36.98 -8.12
C VAL A 477 -31.42 -38.00 -6.98
N GLU A 478 -30.34 -38.72 -6.61
CA GLU A 478 -30.38 -39.69 -5.50
C GLU A 478 -30.50 -39.04 -4.11
N ARG A 479 -29.96 -37.84 -3.92
CA ARG A 479 -29.96 -37.14 -2.62
C ARG A 479 -31.20 -36.29 -2.35
N GLY A 480 -31.97 -35.95 -3.39
CA GLY A 480 -33.11 -35.05 -3.29
C GLY A 480 -32.71 -33.56 -3.31
N ALA A 481 -33.66 -32.70 -2.95
CA ALA A 481 -33.51 -31.26 -3.12
C ALA A 481 -32.49 -30.66 -2.14
N LEU A 482 -31.48 -29.95 -2.66
CA LEU A 482 -30.52 -29.22 -1.84
C LEU A 482 -31.05 -27.81 -1.55
N THR A 483 -30.86 -27.36 -0.31
CA THR A 483 -31.24 -26.01 0.13
C THR A 483 -30.05 -25.07 0.08
N GLY A 484 -30.29 -23.85 -0.38
CA GLY A 484 -29.35 -22.75 -0.31
C GLY A 484 -29.20 -22.22 1.12
N TYR A 485 -28.32 -21.23 1.27
CA TYR A 485 -28.06 -20.57 2.56
C TYR A 485 -29.31 -19.90 3.17
N ASP A 486 -30.21 -19.42 2.32
CA ASP A 486 -31.49 -18.82 2.68
C ASP A 486 -32.61 -19.86 2.95
N GLY A 487 -32.27 -21.16 2.88
CA GLY A 487 -33.23 -22.25 3.00
C GLY A 487 -34.05 -22.50 1.75
N ALA A 488 -33.86 -21.72 0.67
CA ALA A 488 -34.59 -21.93 -0.58
C ALA A 488 -34.10 -23.21 -1.28
N VAL A 489 -35.03 -23.94 -1.90
CA VAL A 489 -34.69 -25.13 -2.69
C VAL A 489 -34.02 -24.70 -3.99
N LEU A 490 -32.82 -25.23 -4.25
CA LEU A 490 -32.07 -24.94 -5.46
C LEU A 490 -32.31 -26.00 -6.54
N ALA A 491 -32.52 -25.56 -7.78
CA ALA A 491 -32.75 -26.45 -8.92
C ALA A 491 -31.50 -27.26 -9.26
N ALA A 492 -31.62 -28.60 -9.28
CA ALA A 492 -30.49 -29.54 -9.40
C ALA A 492 -29.68 -29.38 -10.70
N ASP A 493 -30.33 -28.94 -11.76
CA ASP A 493 -29.79 -28.78 -13.10
C ASP A 493 -28.95 -27.50 -13.28
N ASP A 494 -28.76 -26.65 -12.26
CA ASP A 494 -27.89 -25.47 -12.36
C ASP A 494 -27.04 -25.25 -11.10
N LEU A 495 -26.84 -26.29 -10.30
CA LEU A 495 -26.06 -26.23 -9.06
C LEU A 495 -24.55 -26.31 -9.27
N LEU A 496 -23.84 -25.43 -8.55
CA LEU A 496 -22.39 -25.40 -8.49
C LEU A 496 -21.89 -25.33 -7.06
N VAL A 497 -20.76 -25.98 -6.87
CA VAL A 497 -19.86 -25.74 -5.74
C VAL A 497 -18.91 -24.64 -6.17
N CYS A 498 -18.89 -23.52 -5.45
CA CYS A 498 -18.06 -22.36 -5.77
C CYS A 498 -17.01 -22.13 -4.66
N PRO A 499 -15.78 -22.67 -4.82
CA PRO A 499 -14.66 -22.37 -3.93
C PRO A 499 -14.24 -20.90 -4.06
N LYS A 500 -13.93 -20.28 -2.91
CA LYS A 500 -13.49 -18.87 -2.80
C LYS A 500 -12.13 -18.79 -2.11
N PRO A 501 -11.04 -19.24 -2.76
CA PRO A 501 -9.71 -19.28 -2.15
C PRO A 501 -9.17 -17.89 -1.77
N HIS A 502 -9.66 -16.82 -2.39
CA HIS A 502 -9.31 -15.44 -2.01
C HIS A 502 -9.87 -15.03 -0.63
N ILE A 503 -10.94 -15.67 -0.19
CA ILE A 503 -11.51 -15.51 1.16
C ILE A 503 -10.83 -16.49 2.13
N GLY A 504 -10.76 -17.76 1.76
CA GLY A 504 -10.20 -18.83 2.59
C GLY A 504 -10.15 -20.17 1.89
N ALA A 505 -9.27 -21.07 2.35
CA ALA A 505 -9.02 -22.37 1.71
C ALA A 505 -10.27 -23.28 1.71
N TRP A 506 -11.12 -23.12 2.72
CA TRP A 506 -12.32 -23.94 2.92
C TRP A 506 -13.62 -23.18 2.67
N ARG A 507 -13.55 -21.94 2.16
CA ARG A 507 -14.75 -21.18 1.85
C ARG A 507 -15.34 -21.70 0.54
N ILE A 508 -16.47 -22.37 0.65
CA ILE A 508 -17.17 -22.98 -0.47
C ILE A 508 -18.66 -22.62 -0.34
N ASP A 509 -19.21 -22.00 -1.38
CA ASP A 509 -20.64 -21.69 -1.43
C ASP A 509 -21.34 -22.66 -2.39
N LEU A 510 -22.52 -23.16 -2.00
CA LEU A 510 -23.44 -23.83 -2.92
C LEU A 510 -24.26 -22.76 -3.64
N VAL A 511 -24.14 -22.71 -4.97
CA VAL A 511 -24.73 -21.63 -5.78
C VAL A 511 -25.53 -22.20 -6.94
N SER A 512 -26.59 -21.49 -7.34
CA SER A 512 -27.25 -21.71 -8.62
C SER A 512 -26.62 -20.79 -9.67
N ARG A 513 -26.26 -21.34 -10.84
CA ARG A 513 -25.74 -20.53 -11.95
C ARG A 513 -26.72 -19.45 -12.38
N ALA A 514 -27.98 -19.83 -12.58
CA ALA A 514 -29.02 -18.93 -13.08
C ALA A 514 -29.38 -17.83 -12.08
N ALA A 515 -29.41 -18.14 -10.78
CA ALA A 515 -29.80 -17.19 -9.76
C ALA A 515 -28.63 -16.34 -9.22
N HIS A 516 -27.42 -16.92 -9.06
CA HIS A 516 -26.35 -16.31 -8.28
C HIS A 516 -25.13 -15.88 -9.10
N CYS A 517 -24.70 -16.67 -10.10
CA CYS A 517 -23.45 -16.37 -10.83
C CYS A 517 -23.56 -15.04 -11.60
N CYS A 518 -22.63 -14.12 -11.33
CA CYS A 518 -22.59 -12.75 -11.88
C CYS A 518 -23.88 -11.94 -11.67
N ARG A 519 -24.73 -12.32 -10.72
CA ARG A 519 -26.02 -11.67 -10.43
C ARG A 519 -26.20 -11.34 -8.95
N ASP A 520 -25.65 -12.17 -8.07
CA ASP A 520 -25.72 -11.97 -6.64
C ASP A 520 -24.32 -11.78 -6.06
N ALA A 521 -24.06 -10.56 -5.59
CA ALA A 521 -22.84 -10.13 -4.92
C ALA A 521 -22.46 -10.99 -3.71
N ARG A 522 -23.44 -11.53 -2.98
CA ARG A 522 -23.21 -12.37 -1.80
C ARG A 522 -22.47 -13.66 -2.16
N PHE A 523 -22.68 -14.14 -3.39
CA PHE A 523 -22.15 -15.41 -3.88
C PHE A 523 -21.07 -15.25 -4.96
N CYS A 524 -21.16 -14.26 -5.85
CA CYS A 524 -20.23 -14.12 -6.97
C CYS A 524 -19.28 -12.92 -6.76
N HIS A 525 -18.00 -13.19 -6.56
CA HIS A 525 -16.98 -12.15 -6.32
C HIS A 525 -16.23 -11.72 -7.59
N ILE A 526 -16.54 -12.31 -8.74
CA ILE A 526 -16.08 -11.79 -10.04
C ILE A 526 -17.10 -10.84 -10.66
N ILE A 527 -18.24 -10.60 -10.00
CA ILE A 527 -19.31 -9.74 -10.52
C ILE A 527 -18.78 -8.34 -10.87
N GLY A 528 -19.20 -7.79 -12.01
CA GLY A 528 -18.78 -6.48 -12.47
C GLY A 528 -17.32 -6.38 -12.94
N GLN A 529 -16.52 -7.45 -12.86
CA GLN A 529 -15.17 -7.45 -13.39
C GLN A 529 -15.16 -7.62 -14.93
N PRO A 530 -14.15 -7.07 -15.63
CA PRO A 530 -13.97 -7.31 -17.06
C PRO A 530 -13.88 -8.82 -17.37
N ALA A 531 -14.60 -9.27 -18.40
CA ALA A 531 -14.72 -10.68 -18.79
C ALA A 531 -15.36 -11.62 -17.76
N ALA A 532 -16.00 -11.10 -16.71
CA ALA A 532 -16.73 -11.91 -15.74
C ALA A 532 -17.93 -12.59 -16.36
N VAL A 533 -17.86 -13.91 -16.52
CA VAL A 533 -18.95 -14.71 -17.08
C VAL A 533 -19.27 -15.91 -16.18
N PRO A 534 -20.54 -16.33 -16.13
CA PRO A 534 -20.90 -17.59 -15.49
C PRO A 534 -20.12 -18.76 -16.11
N PRO A 535 -19.73 -19.77 -15.31
CA PRO A 535 -19.07 -20.95 -15.84
C PRO A 535 -20.00 -21.73 -16.77
N VAL A 536 -19.42 -22.31 -17.81
CA VAL A 536 -20.11 -23.13 -18.82
C VAL A 536 -20.09 -24.59 -18.37
N ARG A 537 -21.24 -25.26 -18.41
CA ARG A 537 -21.31 -26.68 -18.07
C ARG A 537 -20.68 -27.48 -19.21
N PRO A 538 -19.76 -28.42 -18.95
CA PRO A 538 -19.32 -29.36 -19.97
C PRO A 538 -20.50 -30.22 -20.40
N PRO A 539 -20.97 -30.13 -21.65
CA PRO A 539 -22.15 -30.86 -22.09
C PRO A 539 -21.80 -32.34 -22.25
N ARG A 540 -22.71 -33.22 -21.83
CA ARG A 540 -22.62 -34.68 -21.99
C ARG A 540 -23.57 -35.21 -23.06
N THR A 541 -24.60 -34.42 -23.41
CA THR A 541 -25.57 -34.74 -24.46
C THR A 541 -25.69 -33.60 -25.45
N ALA A 542 -26.19 -33.88 -26.66
CA ALA A 542 -26.44 -32.86 -27.66
C ALA A 542 -27.50 -31.82 -27.21
N VAL A 543 -28.47 -32.23 -26.38
CA VAL A 543 -29.46 -31.32 -25.77
C VAL A 543 -28.79 -30.35 -24.80
N GLU A 544 -27.87 -30.84 -23.96
CA GLU A 544 -27.10 -29.97 -23.05
C GLU A 544 -26.16 -29.03 -23.83
N LEU A 545 -25.54 -29.51 -24.90
CA LEU A 545 -24.71 -28.68 -25.78
C LEU A 545 -25.52 -27.52 -26.35
N LEU A 546 -26.70 -27.80 -26.90
CA LEU A 546 -27.62 -26.79 -27.44
C LEU A 546 -28.01 -25.76 -26.38
N ALA A 547 -28.40 -26.21 -25.18
CA ALA A 547 -28.76 -25.32 -24.10
C ALA A 547 -27.60 -24.41 -23.65
N GLU A 548 -26.36 -24.91 -23.63
CA GLU A 548 -25.18 -24.10 -23.30
C GLU A 548 -24.81 -23.13 -24.43
N MET A 549 -24.98 -23.55 -25.68
CA MET A 549 -24.79 -22.71 -26.86
C MET A 549 -25.77 -21.54 -26.89
N GLU A 550 -27.06 -21.80 -26.69
CA GLU A 550 -28.09 -20.77 -26.57
C GLU A 550 -27.72 -19.74 -25.49
N ARG A 551 -27.23 -20.19 -24.32
CA ARG A 551 -26.77 -19.29 -23.26
C ARG A 551 -25.57 -18.44 -23.68
N LEU A 552 -24.59 -19.02 -24.40
CA LEU A 552 -23.43 -18.27 -24.90
C LEU A 552 -23.87 -17.17 -25.87
N PHE A 553 -24.85 -17.44 -26.73
CA PHE A 553 -25.43 -16.44 -27.62
C PHE A 553 -26.19 -15.34 -26.86
N LEU A 554 -26.90 -15.68 -25.77
CA LEU A 554 -27.63 -14.72 -24.93
C LEU A 554 -26.73 -13.85 -24.03
N THR A 555 -25.49 -14.25 -23.78
CA THR A 555 -24.55 -13.49 -22.92
C THR A 555 -23.81 -12.34 -23.63
N GLY A 556 -23.98 -12.17 -24.95
CA GLY A 556 -23.55 -10.96 -25.63
C GLY A 556 -24.51 -9.82 -25.32
N ASP A 557 -23.98 -8.63 -25.01
CA ASP A 557 -24.83 -7.44 -24.94
C ASP A 557 -25.46 -7.25 -26.32
N VAL A 558 -26.78 -7.40 -26.42
CA VAL A 558 -27.50 -7.45 -27.72
C VAL A 558 -27.29 -6.14 -28.51
N ASP A 559 -26.94 -5.07 -27.79
CA ASP A 559 -26.65 -3.74 -28.34
C ASP A 559 -25.17 -3.53 -28.75
N ASP A 560 -24.22 -4.37 -28.30
CA ASP A 560 -22.81 -4.28 -28.69
C ASP A 560 -22.49 -5.22 -29.87
N LEU A 561 -22.74 -4.68 -31.07
CA LEU A 561 -22.56 -5.34 -32.37
C LEU A 561 -21.10 -5.34 -32.86
N SER A 562 -20.11 -5.25 -31.96
CA SER A 562 -18.70 -5.20 -32.35
C SER A 562 -18.23 -6.54 -32.93
N GLU A 563 -17.30 -6.47 -33.89
CA GLU A 563 -16.69 -7.65 -34.52
C GLU A 563 -15.87 -8.47 -33.51
N GLU A 564 -15.42 -7.85 -32.41
CA GLU A 564 -14.70 -8.51 -31.32
C GLU A 564 -15.60 -9.47 -30.53
N THR A 565 -16.84 -9.08 -30.22
CA THR A 565 -17.83 -9.93 -29.56
C THR A 565 -18.11 -11.19 -30.38
N VAL A 566 -18.24 -11.04 -31.71
CA VAL A 566 -18.47 -12.17 -32.63
C VAL A 566 -17.30 -13.17 -32.61
N VAL A 567 -16.06 -12.68 -32.58
CA VAL A 567 -14.86 -13.53 -32.49
C VAL A 567 -14.81 -14.27 -31.15
N GLN A 568 -15.08 -13.59 -30.04
CA GLN A 568 -15.07 -14.20 -28.70
C GLN A 568 -16.15 -15.28 -28.55
N VAL A 569 -17.36 -15.03 -29.07
CA VAL A 569 -18.46 -16.02 -29.09
C VAL A 569 -18.07 -17.24 -29.92
N SER A 570 -17.46 -17.01 -31.10
CA SER A 570 -17.01 -18.08 -31.98
C SER A 570 -15.97 -18.98 -31.31
N GLU A 571 -14.96 -18.41 -30.65
CA GLU A 571 -13.92 -19.17 -29.94
C GLU A 571 -14.48 -19.98 -28.77
N ARG A 572 -15.48 -19.43 -28.06
CA ARG A 572 -16.16 -20.15 -26.97
C ARG A 572 -16.96 -21.34 -27.50
N ILE A 573 -17.65 -21.18 -28.63
CA ILE A 573 -18.40 -22.25 -29.28
C ILE A 573 -17.45 -23.35 -29.76
N GLU A 574 -16.33 -23.00 -30.42
CA GLU A 574 -15.34 -24.00 -30.85
C GLU A 574 -14.80 -24.80 -29.64
N SER A 575 -14.47 -24.12 -28.54
CA SER A 575 -13.99 -24.75 -27.31
C SER A 575 -15.03 -25.67 -26.68
N LEU A 576 -16.30 -25.25 -26.64
CA LEU A 576 -17.41 -26.03 -26.10
C LEU A 576 -17.67 -27.28 -26.94
N THR A 577 -17.73 -27.14 -28.27
CA THR A 577 -17.86 -28.25 -29.21
C THR A 577 -16.73 -29.25 -29.09
N ARG A 578 -15.48 -28.76 -29.04
CA ARG A 578 -14.30 -29.61 -28.89
C ARG A 578 -14.36 -30.41 -27.58
N ARG A 579 -14.74 -29.76 -26.47
CA ARG A 579 -14.95 -30.45 -25.18
C ARG A 579 -16.06 -31.49 -25.27
N PHE A 580 -17.18 -31.18 -25.91
CA PHE A 580 -18.26 -32.14 -26.12
C PHE A 580 -17.76 -33.37 -26.90
N ALA A 581 -17.06 -33.16 -28.01
CA ALA A 581 -16.46 -34.23 -28.82
C ALA A 581 -15.40 -35.03 -28.04
N GLN A 582 -14.73 -34.42 -27.07
CA GLN A 582 -13.82 -35.12 -26.17
C GLN A 582 -14.58 -36.05 -25.22
N PHE A 583 -15.67 -35.58 -24.62
CA PHE A 583 -16.48 -36.37 -23.69
C PHE A 583 -17.20 -37.54 -24.37
N THR A 584 -17.70 -37.35 -25.60
CA THR A 584 -18.34 -38.42 -26.37
C THR A 584 -17.35 -39.38 -27.03
N GLY A 585 -16.05 -39.08 -26.96
CA GLY A 585 -14.99 -39.85 -27.62
C GLY A 585 -14.84 -39.60 -29.11
N ALA A 586 -15.65 -38.71 -29.71
CA ALA A 586 -15.61 -38.38 -31.13
C ALA A 586 -14.26 -37.79 -31.59
N LEU A 587 -13.52 -37.11 -30.71
CA LEU A 587 -12.16 -36.62 -31.02
C LEU A 587 -11.18 -37.74 -31.40
N ASN A 588 -11.36 -38.96 -30.86
CA ASN A 588 -10.51 -40.10 -31.20
C ASN A 588 -10.88 -40.74 -32.56
N HIS A 589 -11.99 -40.31 -33.16
CA HIS A 589 -12.56 -40.88 -34.38
C HIS A 589 -12.81 -39.81 -35.46
N LEU A 590 -12.09 -38.68 -35.42
CA LEU A 590 -12.25 -37.58 -36.37
C LEU A 590 -12.04 -37.99 -37.83
N GLY A 591 -11.21 -39.01 -38.09
CA GLY A 591 -10.95 -39.51 -39.44
C GLY A 591 -12.23 -39.93 -40.19
N ARG A 592 -13.28 -40.37 -39.49
CA ARG A 592 -14.59 -40.66 -40.11
C ARG A 592 -15.26 -39.40 -40.64
N TYR A 593 -15.19 -38.30 -39.89
CA TYR A 593 -15.78 -37.02 -40.28
C TYR A 593 -14.94 -36.31 -41.35
N GLU A 594 -13.62 -36.49 -41.33
CA GLU A 594 -12.72 -36.07 -42.43
C GLU A 594 -13.04 -36.81 -43.74
N ALA A 595 -13.30 -38.12 -43.69
CA ALA A 595 -13.71 -38.87 -44.87
C ALA A 595 -15.03 -38.35 -45.47
N GLN A 596 -16.01 -38.01 -44.63
CA GLN A 596 -17.26 -37.38 -45.08
C GLN A 596 -17.05 -36.02 -45.75
N LEU A 597 -16.09 -35.22 -45.25
CA LEU A 597 -15.71 -33.96 -45.92
C LEU A 597 -15.12 -34.22 -47.31
N GLY A 598 -14.36 -35.31 -47.47
CA GLY A 598 -13.91 -35.81 -48.76
C GLY A 598 -15.08 -36.08 -49.71
N ASP A 599 -16.06 -36.86 -49.25
CA ASP A 599 -17.28 -37.19 -50.03
C ASP A 599 -18.12 -35.94 -50.38
N MET A 600 -18.02 -34.87 -49.58
CA MET A 600 -18.67 -33.58 -49.84
C MET A 600 -17.94 -32.68 -50.84
N GLY A 601 -16.80 -33.13 -51.38
CA GLY A 601 -16.05 -32.43 -52.43
C GLY A 601 -14.74 -31.79 -51.98
N LEU A 602 -14.26 -32.06 -50.75
CA LEU A 602 -12.95 -31.57 -50.27
C LEU A 602 -11.83 -32.62 -50.39
N ASP A 603 -12.06 -33.76 -51.05
CA ASP A 603 -11.09 -34.85 -51.21
C ASP A 603 -9.72 -34.38 -51.71
N ARG A 604 -9.72 -33.43 -52.65
CA ARG A 604 -8.50 -32.88 -53.29
C ARG A 604 -7.80 -31.79 -52.48
N THR A 605 -8.43 -31.20 -51.48
CA THR A 605 -7.91 -29.99 -50.81
C THR A 605 -7.83 -30.11 -49.29
N LEU A 606 -8.48 -31.11 -48.70
CA LEU A 606 -8.48 -31.30 -47.24
C LEU A 606 -7.05 -31.41 -46.69
N HIS A 607 -6.15 -32.07 -47.42
CA HIS A 607 -4.73 -32.22 -47.06
C HIS A 607 -3.92 -30.91 -47.13
N LEU A 608 -4.42 -29.88 -47.80
CA LEU A 608 -3.80 -28.55 -47.89
C LEU A 608 -4.11 -27.68 -46.67
N LEU A 609 -5.11 -28.08 -45.86
CA LEU A 609 -5.46 -27.42 -44.62
C LEU A 609 -4.55 -27.86 -43.47
N ALA A 610 -4.23 -26.92 -42.58
CA ALA A 610 -3.51 -27.24 -41.36
C ALA A 610 -4.36 -28.14 -40.42
N PRO A 611 -3.72 -28.90 -39.51
CA PRO A 611 -4.43 -29.88 -38.67
C PRO A 611 -5.57 -29.29 -37.84
N SER A 612 -5.45 -28.04 -37.38
CA SER A 612 -6.48 -27.39 -36.56
C SER A 612 -7.74 -27.04 -37.35
N GLU A 613 -7.58 -26.72 -38.62
CA GLU A 613 -8.63 -26.38 -39.56
C GLU A 613 -9.37 -27.64 -40.01
N ARG A 614 -8.63 -28.72 -40.28
CA ARG A 614 -9.22 -30.05 -40.52
C ARG A 614 -10.04 -30.52 -39.32
N GLU A 615 -9.50 -30.37 -38.12
CA GLU A 615 -10.21 -30.68 -36.87
C GLU A 615 -11.50 -29.86 -36.76
N SER A 616 -11.46 -28.55 -36.98
CA SER A 616 -12.64 -27.68 -36.88
C SER A 616 -13.72 -28.00 -37.92
N LEU A 617 -13.34 -28.32 -39.17
CA LEU A 617 -14.30 -28.81 -40.19
C LEU A 617 -14.90 -30.16 -39.80
N ALA A 618 -14.09 -31.10 -39.31
CA ALA A 618 -14.56 -32.41 -38.86
C ALA A 618 -15.55 -32.27 -37.69
N LEU A 619 -15.26 -31.35 -36.75
CA LEU A 619 -16.17 -30.99 -35.66
C LEU A 619 -17.49 -30.38 -36.17
N ALA A 620 -17.47 -29.59 -37.25
CA ALA A 620 -18.69 -29.06 -37.86
C ALA A 620 -19.62 -30.18 -38.37
N ILE A 621 -19.04 -31.21 -38.99
CA ILE A 621 -19.79 -32.37 -39.49
C ILE A 621 -20.26 -33.26 -38.34
N TYR A 622 -19.41 -33.49 -37.33
CA TYR A 622 -19.81 -34.17 -36.11
C TYR A 622 -21.00 -33.49 -35.45
N LEU A 623 -20.94 -32.17 -35.26
CA LEU A 623 -22.03 -31.38 -34.70
C LEU A 623 -23.32 -31.52 -35.50
N ARG A 624 -23.26 -31.44 -36.83
CA ARG A 624 -24.44 -31.66 -37.68
C ARG A 624 -25.10 -32.99 -37.36
N ASP A 625 -24.33 -34.08 -37.27
CA ASP A 625 -24.88 -35.41 -37.00
C ASP A 625 -25.56 -35.46 -35.63
N GLN A 626 -24.97 -34.82 -34.62
CA GLN A 626 -25.54 -34.71 -33.28
C GLN A 626 -26.82 -33.87 -33.24
N LEU A 627 -26.86 -32.77 -34.01
CA LEU A 627 -28.03 -31.90 -34.15
C LEU A 627 -29.17 -32.58 -34.91
N ASP A 628 -28.84 -33.36 -35.94
CA ASP A 628 -29.80 -34.17 -36.70
C ASP A 628 -30.43 -35.25 -35.80
N GLU A 629 -29.63 -35.88 -34.93
CA GLU A 629 -30.10 -36.92 -33.99
C GLU A 629 -31.14 -36.39 -33.00
N VAL A 630 -30.96 -35.17 -32.50
CA VAL A 630 -31.90 -34.52 -31.56
C VAL A 630 -32.96 -33.64 -32.25
N GLN A 631 -33.01 -33.65 -33.59
CA GLN A 631 -33.93 -32.85 -34.40
C GLN A 631 -33.87 -31.34 -34.08
N ALA A 632 -32.67 -30.81 -33.86
CA ALA A 632 -32.46 -29.40 -33.56
C ALA A 632 -32.89 -28.49 -34.72
N GLY A 633 -33.44 -27.31 -34.39
CA GLY A 633 -33.84 -26.29 -35.36
C GLY A 633 -32.71 -25.34 -35.78
N ASP A 634 -31.59 -25.33 -35.05
CA ASP A 634 -30.49 -24.37 -35.22
C ASP A 634 -29.16 -25.05 -35.55
N TYR A 635 -28.56 -24.65 -36.68
CA TYR A 635 -27.28 -25.13 -37.21
C TYR A 635 -26.21 -24.01 -37.21
N SER A 636 -26.36 -23.02 -36.32
CA SER A 636 -25.40 -21.91 -36.18
C SER A 636 -23.99 -22.39 -35.79
N ALA A 637 -23.86 -23.36 -34.88
CA ALA A 637 -22.54 -23.88 -34.45
C ALA A 637 -21.71 -24.47 -35.61
N PRO A 638 -22.25 -25.42 -36.42
CA PRO A 638 -21.55 -25.91 -37.60
C PRO A 638 -21.12 -24.80 -38.57
N VAL A 639 -21.97 -23.78 -38.77
CA VAL A 639 -21.64 -22.63 -39.65
C VAL A 639 -20.46 -21.83 -39.09
N ILE A 640 -20.40 -21.64 -37.77
CA ILE A 640 -19.29 -20.93 -37.10
C ILE A 640 -17.97 -21.66 -37.32
N HIS A 641 -17.95 -22.99 -37.17
CA HIS A 641 -16.75 -23.79 -37.46
C HIS A 641 -16.29 -23.66 -38.92
N ILE A 642 -17.22 -23.75 -39.88
CA ILE A 642 -16.91 -23.60 -41.31
C ILE A 642 -16.38 -22.19 -41.62
N ALA A 643 -17.05 -21.16 -41.12
CA ALA A 643 -16.66 -19.77 -41.29
C ALA A 643 -15.27 -19.51 -40.69
N ARG A 644 -14.97 -20.05 -39.50
CA ARG A 644 -13.68 -19.86 -38.83
C ARG A 644 -12.52 -20.49 -39.58
N VAL A 645 -12.71 -21.66 -40.16
CA VAL A 645 -11.70 -22.31 -41.02
C VAL A 645 -11.40 -21.43 -42.23
N PHE A 646 -12.45 -20.96 -42.89
CA PHE A 646 -12.31 -20.06 -44.03
C PHE A 646 -11.60 -18.75 -43.65
N GLU A 647 -11.94 -18.18 -42.48
CA GLU A 647 -11.34 -16.96 -41.96
C GLU A 647 -9.84 -17.11 -41.70
N ARG A 648 -9.41 -18.21 -41.07
CA ARG A 648 -8.00 -18.48 -40.79
C ARG A 648 -7.19 -18.66 -42.08
N GLU A 649 -7.74 -19.38 -43.05
CA GLU A 649 -7.09 -19.59 -44.36
C GLU A 649 -7.00 -18.29 -45.18
N LEU A 650 -8.04 -17.45 -45.10
CA LEU A 650 -8.04 -16.13 -45.70
C LEU A 650 -7.04 -15.19 -45.01
N GLN A 651 -7.02 -15.18 -43.68
CA GLN A 651 -6.08 -14.39 -42.90
C GLN A 651 -4.63 -14.78 -43.19
N ARG A 652 -4.33 -16.08 -43.26
CA ARG A 652 -3.00 -16.58 -43.61
C ARG A 652 -2.54 -16.06 -44.97
N ARG A 653 -3.43 -16.06 -45.97
CA ARG A 653 -3.14 -15.58 -47.32
C ARG A 653 -3.00 -14.07 -47.41
N LEU A 654 -3.87 -13.32 -46.75
CA LEU A 654 -3.82 -11.86 -46.73
C LEU A 654 -2.58 -11.33 -46.01
N MET A 655 -2.22 -11.92 -44.86
CA MET A 655 -1.03 -11.52 -44.11
C MET A 655 0.28 -11.89 -44.82
N ALA A 656 0.24 -12.81 -45.78
CA ALA A 656 1.40 -13.15 -46.60
C ALA A 656 1.66 -12.14 -47.74
N ILE A 657 0.73 -11.21 -48.02
CA ILE A 657 0.90 -10.21 -49.08
C ILE A 657 1.92 -9.15 -48.61
N PRO A 658 3.05 -8.97 -49.33
CA PRO A 658 4.02 -7.93 -48.98
C PRO A 658 3.44 -6.53 -49.15
N GLY A 659 3.71 -5.64 -48.18
CA GLY A 659 3.37 -4.21 -48.28
C GLY A 659 1.94 -3.83 -47.88
N ILE A 660 1.17 -4.72 -47.24
CA ILE A 660 -0.12 -4.35 -46.64
C ILE A 660 0.11 -3.59 -45.32
N PRO A 661 -0.49 -2.40 -45.14
CA PRO A 661 -0.42 -1.66 -43.87
C PRO A 661 -1.09 -2.42 -42.72
N PRO A 662 -0.51 -2.45 -41.49
CA PRO A 662 -1.14 -3.09 -40.34
C PRO A 662 -2.50 -2.49 -39.95
N ASP A 663 -2.74 -1.21 -40.26
CA ASP A 663 -3.99 -0.49 -40.02
C ASP A 663 -5.03 -0.65 -41.15
N ALA A 664 -4.71 -1.40 -42.21
CA ALA A 664 -5.66 -1.72 -43.28
C ALA A 664 -6.81 -2.62 -42.81
N PHE A 665 -6.64 -3.28 -41.66
CA PHE A 665 -7.66 -4.12 -41.04
C PHE A 665 -8.03 -3.61 -39.65
N PRO A 666 -9.30 -3.75 -39.24
CA PRO A 666 -9.69 -3.50 -37.85
C PRO A 666 -8.77 -4.27 -36.89
N HIS A 667 -8.14 -3.57 -35.94
CA HIS A 667 -7.26 -4.14 -34.91
C HIS A 667 -6.05 -4.95 -35.44
N GLY A 668 -5.66 -4.75 -36.70
CA GLY A 668 -4.49 -5.39 -37.29
C GLY A 668 -4.65 -6.86 -37.65
N LYS A 669 -5.88 -7.37 -37.80
CA LYS A 669 -6.14 -8.74 -38.29
C LYS A 669 -7.31 -8.77 -39.28
N PRO A 670 -7.15 -9.36 -40.48
CA PRO A 670 -8.26 -9.52 -41.42
C PRO A 670 -9.25 -10.59 -40.93
N THR A 671 -10.53 -10.30 -41.09
CA THR A 671 -11.69 -11.17 -40.83
C THR A 671 -12.39 -11.54 -42.15
N LEU A 672 -13.39 -12.44 -42.14
CA LEU A 672 -14.17 -12.75 -43.35
C LEU A 672 -14.81 -11.52 -44.01
N GLY A 673 -15.23 -10.54 -43.23
CA GLY A 673 -15.80 -9.29 -43.73
C GLY A 673 -14.76 -8.28 -44.24
N SER A 674 -13.48 -8.51 -43.96
CA SER A 674 -12.42 -7.54 -44.23
C SER A 674 -12.13 -7.37 -45.71
N LEU A 675 -12.22 -8.39 -46.58
CA LEU A 675 -11.98 -8.22 -48.01
C LEU A 675 -12.96 -7.22 -48.67
N GLY A 676 -14.26 -7.45 -48.51
CA GLY A 676 -15.30 -6.53 -49.01
C GLY A 676 -15.31 -5.18 -48.27
N GLY A 677 -14.88 -5.15 -47.01
CA GLY A 677 -14.69 -3.93 -46.23
C GLY A 677 -13.52 -3.07 -46.74
N VAL A 678 -12.36 -3.65 -46.93
CA VAL A 678 -11.13 -3.02 -47.45
C VAL A 678 -11.35 -2.51 -48.88
N ARG A 679 -11.99 -3.32 -49.74
CA ARG A 679 -12.39 -2.91 -51.10
C ARG A 679 -13.23 -1.64 -51.11
N ARG A 680 -14.11 -1.45 -50.12
CA ARG A 680 -15.01 -0.28 -50.02
C ARG A 680 -14.41 0.90 -49.27
N LYS A 681 -13.63 0.66 -48.20
CA LYS A 681 -13.21 1.67 -47.23
C LYS A 681 -11.72 2.05 -47.32
N HIS A 682 -10.87 1.20 -47.90
CA HIS A 682 -9.42 1.38 -47.96
C HIS A 682 -8.88 1.13 -49.40
N PRO A 683 -9.15 2.02 -50.36
CA PRO A 683 -8.84 1.80 -51.78
C PRO A 683 -7.36 1.60 -52.08
N LEU A 684 -6.45 2.24 -51.32
CA LEU A 684 -4.99 2.05 -51.48
C LEU A 684 -4.53 0.66 -51.04
N ALA A 685 -5.05 0.15 -49.91
CA ALA A 685 -4.76 -1.22 -49.47
C ALA A 685 -5.39 -2.25 -50.42
N TRP A 686 -6.57 -1.95 -50.98
CA TRP A 686 -7.20 -2.78 -51.99
C TRP A 686 -6.37 -2.89 -53.27
N GLN A 687 -5.75 -1.80 -53.74
CA GLN A 687 -4.87 -1.83 -54.92
C GLN A 687 -3.67 -2.77 -54.74
N VAL A 688 -3.08 -2.83 -53.54
CA VAL A 688 -1.99 -3.76 -53.22
C VAL A 688 -2.47 -5.20 -53.27
N ILE A 689 -3.64 -5.49 -52.68
CA ILE A 689 -4.25 -6.82 -52.69
C ILE A 689 -4.60 -7.23 -54.13
N GLU A 690 -5.23 -6.35 -54.91
CA GLU A 690 -5.63 -6.61 -56.28
C GLU A 690 -4.43 -6.85 -57.20
N ALA A 691 -3.37 -6.05 -57.07
CA ALA A 691 -2.14 -6.23 -57.84
C ALA A 691 -1.47 -7.58 -57.53
N HIS A 692 -1.47 -7.98 -56.25
CA HIS A 692 -0.95 -9.28 -55.84
C HIS A 692 -1.81 -10.43 -56.40
N LEU A 693 -3.13 -10.36 -56.23
CA LEU A 693 -4.06 -11.39 -56.73
C LEU A 693 -3.99 -11.56 -58.24
N ARG A 694 -3.87 -10.48 -59.03
CA ARG A 694 -3.68 -10.58 -60.49
C ARG A 694 -2.44 -11.38 -60.90
N ARG A 695 -1.40 -11.41 -60.06
CA ARG A 695 -0.16 -12.16 -60.31
C ARG A 695 -0.30 -13.65 -60.01
N ILE A 696 -0.99 -13.99 -58.92
CA ILE A 696 -0.95 -15.35 -58.35
C ILE A 696 -2.25 -16.14 -58.50
N TRP A 697 -3.37 -15.48 -58.80
CA TRP A 697 -4.67 -16.12 -58.88
C TRP A 697 -4.77 -17.01 -60.13
N ASN A 698 -4.90 -18.30 -59.93
CA ASN A 698 -5.21 -19.24 -61.01
C ASN A 698 -6.69 -19.65 -60.96
N GLY A 699 -7.52 -18.99 -61.76
CA GLY A 699 -8.96 -19.24 -61.80
C GLY A 699 -9.37 -20.60 -62.41
N VAL A 700 -8.45 -21.34 -63.03
CA VAL A 700 -8.69 -22.69 -63.56
C VAL A 700 -8.51 -23.70 -62.42
N VAL A 701 -9.60 -23.95 -61.69
CA VAL A 701 -9.62 -24.81 -60.50
C VAL A 701 -10.38 -26.12 -60.71
N ASP A 702 -11.11 -26.27 -61.83
CA ASP A 702 -11.79 -27.50 -62.22
C ASP A 702 -10.94 -28.32 -63.18
N ASP A 703 -10.38 -29.45 -62.72
CA ASP A 703 -9.64 -30.36 -63.60
C ASP A 703 -10.56 -31.09 -64.59
N ALA A 704 -11.86 -31.18 -64.32
CA ALA A 704 -12.82 -31.87 -65.17
C ALA A 704 -13.37 -30.98 -66.30
N ASP A 705 -13.37 -29.66 -66.13
CA ASP A 705 -13.78 -28.69 -67.15
C ASP A 705 -12.89 -27.42 -67.09
N PRO A 706 -11.74 -27.42 -67.79
CA PRO A 706 -10.80 -26.29 -67.80
C PRO A 706 -11.39 -24.98 -68.36
N ASN A 707 -12.57 -25.02 -68.98
CA ASN A 707 -13.25 -23.84 -69.48
C ASN A 707 -13.98 -23.05 -68.37
N VAL A 708 -14.13 -23.64 -67.18
CA VAL A 708 -14.69 -22.96 -66.01
C VAL A 708 -13.58 -22.18 -65.31
N VAL A 709 -13.57 -20.86 -65.53
CA VAL A 709 -12.62 -19.94 -64.89
C VAL A 709 -13.33 -19.11 -63.84
N VAL A 710 -12.93 -19.26 -62.57
CA VAL A 710 -13.47 -18.48 -61.45
C VAL A 710 -12.69 -17.17 -61.29
N THR A 711 -13.38 -16.04 -61.34
CA THR A 711 -12.75 -14.72 -61.11
C THR A 711 -12.67 -14.38 -59.63
N VAL A 712 -11.75 -13.48 -59.28
CA VAL A 712 -11.61 -12.96 -57.91
C VAL A 712 -12.89 -12.28 -57.42
N ASP A 713 -13.59 -11.55 -58.29
CA ASP A 713 -14.84 -10.88 -57.94
C ASP A 713 -15.95 -11.89 -57.62
N GLN A 714 -16.10 -12.94 -58.45
CA GLN A 714 -17.05 -14.03 -58.18
C GLN A 714 -16.76 -14.72 -56.86
N PHE A 715 -15.48 -14.91 -56.53
CA PHE A 715 -15.06 -15.49 -55.25
C PHE A 715 -15.41 -14.58 -54.06
N ILE A 716 -15.17 -13.27 -54.16
CA ILE A 716 -15.48 -12.31 -53.09
C ILE A 716 -16.99 -12.25 -52.83
N ASP A 717 -17.80 -12.19 -53.89
CA ASP A 717 -19.26 -12.14 -53.78
C ASP A 717 -19.80 -13.38 -53.02
N GLU A 718 -19.22 -14.56 -53.27
CA GLU A 718 -19.56 -15.80 -52.55
C GLU A 718 -19.09 -15.78 -51.08
N ILE A 719 -17.94 -15.19 -50.76
CA ILE A 719 -17.50 -15.00 -49.36
C ILE A 719 -18.46 -14.09 -48.59
N GLU A 720 -19.05 -13.08 -49.23
CA GLU A 720 -20.02 -12.20 -48.57
C GLU A 720 -21.27 -12.96 -48.10
N HIS A 721 -21.65 -14.04 -48.78
CA HIS A 721 -22.73 -14.92 -48.31
C HIS A 721 -22.37 -15.67 -47.02
N LEU A 722 -21.14 -16.20 -46.94
CA LEU A 722 -20.64 -16.87 -45.73
C LEU A 722 -20.44 -15.89 -44.57
N SER A 723 -19.92 -14.70 -44.85
CA SER A 723 -19.75 -13.62 -43.85
C SER A 723 -21.09 -13.19 -43.25
N ARG A 724 -22.12 -13.01 -44.08
CA ARG A 724 -23.49 -12.74 -43.61
C ARG A 724 -24.05 -13.88 -42.77
N ALA A 725 -23.83 -15.13 -43.17
CA ALA A 725 -24.27 -16.29 -42.40
C ALA A 725 -23.56 -16.40 -41.05
N ARG A 726 -22.24 -16.15 -40.98
CA ARG A 726 -21.47 -16.10 -39.73
C ARG A 726 -22.01 -15.03 -38.78
N ASN A 727 -22.21 -13.81 -39.29
CA ASN A 727 -22.74 -12.72 -38.47
C ASN A 727 -24.13 -13.09 -37.94
N GLN A 728 -25.01 -13.61 -38.80
CA GLN A 728 -26.33 -14.06 -38.38
C GLN A 728 -26.28 -15.17 -37.31
N ALA A 729 -25.40 -16.15 -37.46
CA ALA A 729 -25.16 -17.21 -36.48
C ALA A 729 -24.68 -16.66 -35.12
N ALA A 730 -23.82 -15.65 -35.13
CA ALA A 730 -23.29 -15.03 -33.91
C ALA A 730 -24.30 -14.08 -33.23
N HIS A 731 -25.25 -13.51 -33.98
CA HIS A 731 -26.29 -12.59 -33.50
C HIS A 731 -27.60 -13.30 -33.11
N THR A 732 -27.52 -14.50 -32.51
CA THR A 732 -28.67 -15.28 -31.97
C THR A 732 -29.75 -15.69 -32.98
N THR A 733 -29.57 -15.44 -34.29
CA THR A 733 -30.62 -15.79 -35.27
C THR A 733 -30.41 -17.23 -35.74
N PRO A 734 -31.36 -18.15 -35.48
CA PRO A 734 -31.18 -19.56 -35.80
C PRO A 734 -30.93 -19.77 -37.30
N ILE A 735 -29.98 -20.65 -37.63
CA ILE A 735 -29.75 -21.06 -39.02
C ILE A 735 -30.51 -22.37 -39.25
N PRO A 736 -31.58 -22.38 -40.07
CA PRO A 736 -32.31 -23.61 -40.35
C PRO A 736 -31.48 -24.58 -41.18
N ARG A 737 -31.82 -25.88 -41.06
CA ARG A 737 -31.12 -26.99 -41.72
C ARG A 737 -30.92 -26.80 -43.22
N GLU A 738 -31.92 -26.30 -43.93
CA GLU A 738 -31.85 -26.06 -45.38
C GLU A 738 -30.80 -25.01 -45.74
N ARG A 739 -30.73 -23.93 -44.94
CA ARG A 739 -29.73 -22.88 -45.13
C ARG A 739 -28.34 -23.37 -44.80
N PHE A 740 -28.17 -24.16 -43.74
CA PHE A 740 -26.91 -24.83 -43.45
C PHE A 740 -26.45 -25.73 -44.61
N ARG A 741 -27.35 -26.57 -45.17
CA ARG A 741 -27.03 -27.40 -46.34
C ARG A 741 -26.60 -26.57 -47.54
N ALA A 742 -27.23 -25.42 -47.78
CA ALA A 742 -26.82 -24.49 -48.83
C ALA A 742 -25.40 -23.94 -48.59
N ILE A 743 -25.07 -23.57 -47.34
CA ILE A 743 -23.73 -23.10 -46.96
C ILE A 743 -22.69 -24.21 -47.15
N VAL A 744 -22.96 -25.44 -46.70
CA VAL A 744 -22.02 -26.56 -46.88
C VAL A 744 -21.78 -26.83 -48.36
N ARG A 745 -22.84 -26.83 -49.19
CA ARG A 745 -22.69 -27.01 -50.64
C ARG A 745 -21.86 -25.90 -51.28
N MET A 746 -22.13 -24.65 -50.91
CA MET A 746 -21.38 -23.47 -51.36
C MET A 746 -19.90 -23.56 -50.99
N VAL A 747 -19.58 -23.98 -49.76
CA VAL A 747 -18.20 -23.98 -49.27
C VAL A 747 -17.42 -25.22 -49.74
N CYS A 748 -18.04 -26.40 -49.72
CA CYS A 748 -17.34 -27.69 -49.89
C CYS A 748 -17.55 -28.35 -51.25
N SER A 749 -18.70 -28.14 -51.92
CA SER A 749 -19.17 -28.95 -53.06
C SER A 749 -19.32 -28.10 -54.33
N ALA A 750 -20.52 -28.01 -54.93
CA ALA A 750 -20.80 -27.21 -56.11
C ALA A 750 -21.82 -26.10 -55.78
N GLY A 751 -21.32 -24.89 -55.56
CA GLY A 751 -22.11 -23.65 -55.40
C GLY A 751 -22.29 -22.89 -56.71
N GLN A 752 -22.45 -21.56 -56.66
CA GLN A 752 -22.50 -20.73 -57.88
C GLN A 752 -21.19 -20.75 -58.66
N LEU A 753 -20.07 -21.04 -58.00
CA LEU A 753 -18.74 -21.19 -58.62
C LEU A 753 -18.55 -22.56 -59.31
N ARG A 754 -19.57 -23.44 -59.31
CA ARG A 754 -19.51 -24.87 -59.72
C ARG A 754 -18.57 -25.75 -58.88
N ILE A 755 -17.61 -25.15 -58.19
CA ILE A 755 -16.71 -25.73 -57.18
C ILE A 755 -16.90 -25.00 -55.84
N GLY A 756 -16.54 -25.64 -54.73
CA GLY A 756 -16.73 -25.11 -53.39
C GLY A 756 -15.80 -23.93 -53.15
N ALA A 757 -16.29 -22.88 -52.50
CA ALA A 757 -15.51 -21.67 -52.24
C ALA A 757 -14.20 -21.97 -51.50
N LEU A 758 -14.17 -22.97 -50.60
CA LEU A 758 -12.93 -23.36 -49.92
C LEU A 758 -11.93 -24.02 -50.88
N ASN A 759 -12.40 -24.87 -51.80
CA ASN A 759 -11.54 -25.42 -52.85
C ASN A 759 -10.97 -24.32 -53.74
N VAL A 760 -11.80 -23.35 -54.14
CA VAL A 760 -11.35 -22.17 -54.91
C VAL A 760 -10.26 -21.41 -54.15
N LEU A 761 -10.45 -21.11 -52.86
CA LEU A 761 -9.45 -20.42 -52.03
C LEU A 761 -8.12 -21.19 -51.97
N LEU A 762 -8.17 -22.51 -51.81
CA LEU A 762 -6.98 -23.33 -51.63
C LEU A 762 -6.23 -23.59 -52.96
N LEU A 763 -6.96 -23.73 -54.08
CA LEU A 763 -6.40 -24.07 -55.40
C LEU A 763 -6.03 -22.84 -56.24
N ALA A 764 -6.87 -21.80 -56.24
CA ALA A 764 -6.66 -20.59 -57.04
C ALA A 764 -5.68 -19.63 -56.38
N TRP A 765 -5.67 -19.55 -55.04
CA TRP A 765 -4.77 -18.70 -54.27
C TRP A 765 -3.73 -19.55 -53.54
N ARG A 766 -2.75 -20.03 -54.31
CA ARG A 766 -1.62 -20.80 -53.78
C ARG A 766 -0.71 -19.89 -52.98
N VAL A 767 -0.33 -20.33 -51.79
CA VAL A 767 0.69 -19.66 -50.97
C VAL A 767 2.04 -20.08 -51.56
N GLU A 768 2.84 -19.14 -52.05
CA GLU A 768 4.25 -19.41 -52.41
C GLU A 768 4.95 -19.88 -51.11
N GLY A 769 5.50 -21.09 -51.13
CA GLY A 769 6.11 -21.74 -49.96
C GLY A 769 7.40 -21.09 -49.48
#